data_AF-A0A7Y0PRM5-F1
#
_entry.id   AF-A0A7Y0PRM5-F1
#
_cell.length_a   1.000
_cell.length_b   1.000
_cell.length_c   1.000
_cell.angle_alpha   90.00
_cell.angle_beta   90.00
_cell.angle_gamma   90.00
#
_symmetry.space_group_name_H-M   'P 1'
#
loop_
_entity.id
_entity.type
_entity.pdbx_description
1 polymer ?
#
loop_
_entity_poly.entity_id
_entity_poly.type
_entity_poly.pdbx_seq_one_letter_code
_entity_poly.pdbx_strand_id
1 'polypeptide(L)'
;MAVVLGFVPWILYWVLVGNAPFRVAVLAALGVAALGVAVGAARGTRPTAFDLGNVGVFALLAVAAFVVPDALLARWLQPLGNAGLLLVALVGVLAGHPFVRDYAVASVDAATARSDGFRVVTTAMTWLWVGAFAAMTVVSAVPPLLDGDATLRDAGDPLSVVCYWVVPFVLLGLAGLVSGLFPPWFDRATAAVDARTAHDPPPATQPVPVPPAASGLVVEAPADSRHDEPFALVVRGAAAGATVRVTTEGVDLAGRPWRSVADLVAGADGAVDAAVTAPVAGDWDGADPDAALWAMRFAATGEVPDLFVPPDPWLVTVRAAVADGPSGGVVVRRRAADPDVRTQPFPVEGRPGLLALPAGPPPAGGWPGVVCFGGSEGGHESQIGSALLYASHGYAALAATWVEAGPDGEVVVAHVPLERFTTAITALAAHADVDAARIVATGISRGAEGLLAACAQPATPAPAGVVLLSPSSVAWQAVGGDGEVPGTGSWTTGGRPVPWRPLPAGALMPQIVRNAWRLGADERAHRPSLLRLRPAYAAGLAADGPGAIDAGRVAAPVLLIAGDDDAVWPGGPMARELADRRWRPDDELVIHPGAGHLTRLGTLPTDAPWTGGIALGGERAAQAAANRDATARVLAFLARVCAPASARDADRPGLHQ
;
A
#
# COMPACT_ATOMS: atom_id res chain seq x y z
N MET A 1 27.86 -15.37 10.25
CA MET A 1 29.27 -15.84 10.28
C MET A 1 30.14 -15.22 9.17
N ALA A 2 29.63 -14.91 7.98
CA ALA A 2 30.44 -14.42 6.86
C ALA A 2 31.17 -13.08 7.12
N VAL A 3 30.51 -12.10 7.75
CA VAL A 3 31.13 -10.79 8.08
C VAL A 3 32.36 -10.94 8.99
N VAL A 4 32.34 -11.92 9.91
CA VAL A 4 33.46 -12.17 10.85
C VAL A 4 34.73 -12.61 10.11
N LEU A 5 34.60 -13.29 8.96
CA LEU A 5 35.75 -13.71 8.16
C LEU A 5 36.51 -12.50 7.57
N GLY A 6 35.79 -11.44 7.19
CA GLY A 6 36.41 -10.20 6.71
C GLY A 6 37.23 -9.46 7.77
N PHE A 7 36.94 -9.68 9.07
CA PHE A 7 37.69 -9.09 10.18
C PHE A 7 38.87 -9.93 10.66
N VAL A 8 39.10 -11.15 10.13
CA VAL A 8 40.20 -12.01 10.59
C VAL A 8 41.58 -11.34 10.53
N PRO A 9 41.97 -10.63 9.45
CA PRO A 9 43.23 -9.88 9.43
C PRO A 9 43.32 -8.80 10.51
N TRP A 10 42.19 -8.14 10.81
CA TRP A 10 42.09 -7.09 11.83
C TRP A 10 42.18 -7.64 13.25
N ILE A 11 41.50 -8.75 13.52
CA ILE A 11 41.59 -9.46 14.81
C ILE A 11 43.02 -9.89 15.07
N LEU A 12 43.68 -10.49 14.07
CA LEU A 12 45.09 -10.88 14.16
C LEU A 12 45.98 -9.66 14.41
N TYR A 13 45.79 -8.59 13.65
CA TYR A 13 46.53 -7.34 13.81
C TYR A 13 46.40 -6.77 15.22
N TRP A 14 45.18 -6.66 15.76
CA TRP A 14 44.93 -6.12 17.09
C TRP A 14 45.53 -6.98 18.21
N VAL A 15 45.47 -8.31 18.08
CA VAL A 15 46.14 -9.21 19.04
C VAL A 15 47.65 -9.03 18.99
N LEU A 16 48.24 -8.92 17.81
CA LEU A 16 49.69 -8.84 17.66
C LEU A 16 50.26 -7.44 17.95
N VAL A 17 49.55 -6.36 17.65
CA VAL A 17 50.11 -5.00 17.79
C VAL A 17 50.42 -4.64 19.25
N GLY A 18 49.61 -5.13 20.19
CA GLY A 18 49.84 -4.99 21.62
C GLY A 18 50.91 -5.93 22.19
N ASN A 19 51.26 -7.02 21.50
CA ASN A 19 52.06 -8.13 22.05
C ASN A 19 53.34 -8.46 21.26
N ALA A 20 53.52 -7.89 20.07
CA ALA A 20 54.61 -8.20 19.15
C ALA A 20 55.15 -6.93 18.47
N PRO A 21 56.34 -6.98 17.83
CA PRO A 21 56.85 -5.87 17.03
C PRO A 21 55.88 -5.47 15.92
N PHE A 22 55.72 -4.17 15.66
CA PHE A 22 54.74 -3.64 14.71
C PHE A 22 54.88 -4.23 13.30
N ARG A 23 56.13 -4.40 12.85
CA ARG A 23 56.44 -5.02 11.56
C ARG A 23 55.88 -6.44 11.45
N VAL A 24 56.00 -7.24 12.52
CA VAL A 24 55.49 -8.61 12.56
C VAL A 24 53.95 -8.60 12.53
N ALA A 25 53.33 -7.77 13.36
CA ALA A 25 51.88 -7.65 13.44
C ALA A 25 51.26 -7.28 12.07
N VAL A 26 51.80 -6.26 11.41
CA VAL A 26 51.27 -5.75 10.14
C VAL A 26 51.56 -6.70 8.98
N LEU A 27 52.75 -7.29 8.88
CA LEU A 27 53.08 -8.26 7.83
C LEU A 27 52.25 -9.54 7.95
N ALA A 28 52.00 -10.01 9.18
CA ALA A 28 51.13 -11.16 9.41
C ALA A 28 49.69 -10.85 8.97
N ALA A 29 49.16 -9.69 9.34
CA ALA A 29 47.82 -9.25 8.92
C ALA A 29 47.70 -9.08 7.41
N LEU A 30 48.70 -8.47 6.75
CA LEU A 30 48.76 -8.34 5.29
C LEU A 30 48.79 -9.72 4.62
N GLY A 31 49.61 -10.64 5.12
CA GLY A 31 49.69 -12.00 4.61
C GLY A 31 48.36 -12.74 4.71
N VAL A 32 47.66 -12.62 5.84
CA VAL A 32 46.33 -13.22 6.01
C VAL A 32 45.26 -12.57 5.12
N ALA A 33 45.28 -11.24 4.97
CA ALA A 33 44.38 -10.55 4.06
C ALA A 33 44.58 -10.98 2.60
N ALA A 34 45.83 -11.02 2.13
CA ALA A 34 46.18 -11.46 0.78
C ALA A 34 45.86 -12.94 0.54
N LEU A 35 46.12 -13.79 1.53
CA LEU A 35 45.77 -15.21 1.47
C LEU A 35 44.25 -15.42 1.38
N GLY A 36 43.47 -14.65 2.13
CA GLY A 36 42.00 -14.68 2.06
C GLY A 36 41.49 -14.39 0.65
N VAL A 37 42.00 -13.34 0.01
CA VAL A 37 41.69 -12.99 -1.39
C VAL A 37 42.12 -14.10 -2.36
N ALA A 38 43.33 -14.64 -2.21
CA ALA A 38 43.86 -15.68 -3.09
C ALA A 38 43.07 -16.99 -2.99
N VAL A 39 42.74 -17.43 -1.77
CA VAL A 39 41.92 -18.63 -1.52
C VAL A 39 40.50 -18.42 -2.05
N GLY A 40 39.93 -17.24 -1.87
CA GLY A 40 38.63 -16.87 -2.44
C GLY A 40 38.62 -16.98 -3.96
N ALA A 41 39.61 -16.40 -4.63
CA ALA A 41 39.76 -16.47 -6.09
C ALA A 41 39.94 -17.92 -6.58
N ALA A 42 40.74 -18.73 -5.88
CA ALA A 42 40.92 -20.15 -6.20
C ALA A 42 39.63 -20.97 -6.06
N ARG A 43 38.71 -20.54 -5.19
CA ARG A 43 37.38 -21.14 -5.01
C ARG A 43 36.31 -20.55 -5.95
N GLY A 44 36.70 -19.70 -6.90
CA GLY A 44 35.78 -19.05 -7.84
C GLY A 44 34.94 -17.93 -7.22
N THR A 45 35.26 -17.48 -6.00
CA THR A 45 34.60 -16.33 -5.37
C THR A 45 35.31 -15.04 -5.76
N ARG A 46 34.55 -14.00 -6.11
CA ARG A 46 35.12 -12.69 -6.39
C ARG A 46 35.47 -12.00 -5.06
N PRO A 47 36.66 -11.38 -4.94
CA PRO A 47 37.01 -10.66 -3.72
C PRO A 47 36.06 -9.46 -3.55
N THR A 48 35.62 -9.24 -2.31
CA THR A 48 34.75 -8.11 -1.99
C THR A 48 35.53 -6.79 -2.02
N ALA A 49 34.84 -5.66 -2.15
CA ALA A 49 35.49 -4.35 -2.06
C ALA A 49 36.20 -4.17 -0.70
N PHE A 50 35.65 -4.78 0.35
CA PHE A 50 36.20 -4.77 1.69
C PHE A 50 37.49 -5.60 1.81
N ASP A 51 37.54 -6.79 1.20
CA ASP A 51 38.75 -7.62 1.21
C ASP A 51 39.93 -6.91 0.52
N LEU A 52 39.66 -6.30 -0.64
CA LEU A 52 40.66 -5.52 -1.38
C LEU A 52 41.08 -4.27 -0.62
N GLY A 53 40.13 -3.57 0.00
CA GLY A 53 40.41 -2.42 0.86
C GLY A 53 41.30 -2.80 2.05
N ASN A 54 41.03 -3.93 2.69
CA ASN A 54 41.85 -4.44 3.80
C ASN A 54 43.29 -4.72 3.35
N VAL A 55 43.50 -5.38 2.21
CA VAL A 55 44.84 -5.58 1.64
C VAL A 55 45.55 -4.24 1.42
N GLY A 56 44.85 -3.25 0.85
CA GLY A 56 45.40 -1.91 0.63
C GLY A 56 45.81 -1.22 1.93
N VAL A 57 44.96 -1.24 2.95
CA VAL A 57 45.27 -0.65 4.27
C VAL A 57 46.45 -1.34 4.92
N PHE A 58 46.49 -2.66 4.97
CA PHE A 58 47.62 -3.38 5.58
C PHE A 58 48.91 -3.20 4.77
N ALA A 59 48.85 -3.03 3.46
CA ALA A 59 50.02 -2.68 2.65
C ALA A 59 50.56 -1.28 3.01
N LEU A 60 49.68 -0.29 3.20
CA LEU A 60 50.07 1.06 3.63
C LEU A 60 50.65 1.06 5.05
N LEU A 61 50.02 0.35 5.98
CA LEU A 61 50.54 0.17 7.33
C LEU A 61 51.89 -0.58 7.31
N ALA A 62 52.08 -1.54 6.39
CA ALA A 62 53.33 -2.29 6.28
C ALA A 62 54.44 -1.34 5.85
N VAL A 63 54.21 -0.52 4.82
CA VAL A 63 55.15 0.52 4.40
C VAL A 63 55.47 1.46 5.58
N ALA A 64 54.44 1.96 6.29
CA ALA A 64 54.61 2.82 7.46
C ALA A 64 55.50 2.17 8.53
N ALA A 65 55.35 0.86 8.80
CA ALA A 65 56.15 0.12 9.77
C ALA A 65 57.66 0.03 9.46
N PHE A 66 58.06 0.32 8.22
CA PHE A 66 59.47 0.36 7.80
C PHE A 66 60.03 1.78 7.61
N VAL A 67 59.17 2.78 7.40
CA VAL A 67 59.60 4.16 7.08
C VAL A 67 59.31 5.18 8.18
N VAL A 68 58.42 4.86 9.13
CA VAL A 68 58.02 5.75 10.23
C VAL A 68 58.72 5.31 11.53
N PRO A 69 59.24 6.25 12.35
CA PRO A 69 59.84 5.91 13.64
C PRO A 69 58.89 5.15 14.58
N ASP A 70 59.41 4.13 15.27
CA ASP A 70 58.62 3.27 16.16
C ASP A 70 57.89 4.03 17.27
N ALA A 71 58.47 5.14 17.78
CA ALA A 71 57.82 6.00 18.77
C ALA A 71 56.56 6.68 18.22
N LEU A 72 56.60 7.14 16.96
CA LEU A 72 55.43 7.74 16.32
C LEU A 72 54.37 6.68 15.99
N LEU A 73 54.80 5.48 15.58
CA LEU A 73 53.90 4.35 15.38
C LEU A 73 53.23 3.94 16.70
N ALA A 74 53.97 3.79 17.80
CA ALA A 74 53.41 3.41 19.10
C ALA A 74 52.26 4.33 19.57
N ARG A 75 52.30 5.60 19.17
CA ARG A 75 51.31 6.63 19.47
C ARG A 75 50.13 6.64 18.49
N TRP A 76 50.38 6.50 17.19
CA TRP A 76 49.36 6.73 16.14
C TRP A 76 48.79 5.47 15.49
N LEU A 77 49.37 4.30 15.73
CA LEU A 77 49.05 3.09 14.98
C LEU A 77 47.63 2.58 15.21
N GLN A 78 47.06 2.76 16.41
CA GLN A 78 45.66 2.43 16.68
C GLN A 78 44.68 3.41 15.95
N PRO A 79 44.83 4.74 16.05
CA PRO A 79 44.08 5.68 15.22
C PRO A 79 44.18 5.40 13.72
N LEU A 80 45.38 5.14 13.21
CA LEU A 80 45.61 4.88 11.79
C LEU A 80 44.96 3.58 11.33
N GLY A 81 44.98 2.53 12.16
CA GLY A 81 44.27 1.28 11.88
C GLY A 81 42.75 1.48 11.82
N ASN A 82 42.19 2.17 12.81
CA ASN A 82 40.75 2.48 12.85
C ASN A 82 40.33 3.40 11.69
N ALA A 83 41.16 4.39 11.34
CA ALA A 83 40.95 5.24 10.18
C ALA A 83 41.01 4.46 8.86
N GLY A 84 41.87 3.45 8.77
CA GLY A 84 41.93 2.52 7.64
C GLY A 84 40.62 1.74 7.47
N LEU A 85 40.10 1.14 8.55
CA LEU A 85 38.78 0.48 8.55
C LEU A 85 37.65 1.42 8.14
N LEU A 86 37.63 2.62 8.74
CA LEU A 86 36.67 3.67 8.42
C LEU A 86 36.71 3.98 6.92
N LEU A 87 37.90 4.21 6.37
CA LEU A 87 38.07 4.59 4.97
C LEU A 87 37.64 3.47 4.03
N VAL A 88 37.95 2.21 4.31
CA VAL A 88 37.48 1.07 3.51
C VAL A 88 35.96 0.98 3.51
N ALA A 89 35.33 1.05 4.69
CA ALA A 89 33.87 0.99 4.81
C ALA A 89 33.17 2.18 4.16
N LEU A 90 33.71 3.40 4.37
CA LEU A 90 33.17 4.64 3.84
C LEU A 90 33.31 4.71 2.31
N VAL A 91 34.49 4.41 1.77
CA VAL A 91 34.71 4.37 0.32
C VAL A 91 33.84 3.28 -0.32
N GLY A 92 33.72 2.12 0.30
CA GLY A 92 32.85 1.05 -0.16
C GLY A 92 31.40 1.51 -0.30
N VAL A 93 30.81 2.08 0.77
CA VAL A 93 29.41 2.53 0.72
C VAL A 93 29.20 3.70 -0.24
N LEU A 94 30.15 4.65 -0.33
CA LEU A 94 30.07 5.78 -1.27
C LEU A 94 30.25 5.35 -2.73
N ALA A 95 31.02 4.29 -2.98
CA ALA A 95 31.17 3.69 -4.31
C ALA A 95 30.01 2.74 -4.69
N GLY A 96 28.98 2.61 -3.84
CA GLY A 96 27.83 1.73 -4.10
C GLY A 96 28.06 0.25 -3.76
N HIS A 97 29.16 -0.07 -3.08
CA HIS A 97 29.56 -1.41 -2.63
C HIS A 97 29.57 -1.51 -1.09
N PRO A 98 28.39 -1.47 -0.43
CA PRO A 98 28.32 -1.64 1.01
C PRO A 98 28.78 -3.05 1.42
N PHE A 99 29.86 -3.14 2.19
CA PHE A 99 30.50 -4.43 2.47
C PHE A 99 29.57 -5.44 3.17
N VAL A 100 28.64 -4.97 4.01
CA VAL A 100 27.66 -5.88 4.65
C VAL A 100 26.84 -6.60 3.60
N ARG A 101 26.49 -5.92 2.49
CA ARG A 101 25.77 -6.52 1.37
C ARG A 101 26.61 -7.60 0.69
N ASP A 102 27.87 -7.31 0.41
CA ASP A 102 28.78 -8.24 -0.28
C ASP A 102 28.85 -9.60 0.45
N TYR A 103 28.85 -9.59 1.78
CA TYR A 103 28.81 -10.83 2.59
C TYR A 103 27.40 -11.40 2.75
N ALA A 104 26.36 -10.56 2.84
CA ALA A 104 24.98 -11.00 3.09
C ALA A 104 24.31 -11.62 1.85
N VAL A 105 24.72 -11.23 0.63
CA VAL A 105 24.18 -11.82 -0.62
C VAL A 105 24.37 -13.35 -0.66
N ALA A 106 25.47 -13.85 -0.10
CA ALA A 106 25.73 -15.29 -0.04
C ALA A 106 24.84 -16.05 0.97
N SER A 107 24.10 -15.34 1.83
CA SER A 107 23.23 -15.92 2.86
C SER A 107 21.74 -15.92 2.53
N VAL A 108 21.35 -15.35 1.39
CA VAL A 108 19.96 -15.25 0.95
C VAL A 108 19.81 -15.77 -0.48
N ASP A 109 18.57 -16.05 -0.90
CA ASP A 109 18.28 -16.44 -2.27
C ASP A 109 18.46 -15.25 -3.24
N ALA A 110 18.46 -15.56 -4.53
CA ALA A 110 18.73 -14.58 -5.57
C ALA A 110 17.63 -13.51 -5.72
N ALA A 111 16.37 -13.79 -5.38
CA ALA A 111 15.30 -12.82 -5.44
C ALA A 111 15.43 -11.82 -4.30
N THR A 112 15.61 -12.30 -3.06
CA THR A 112 15.87 -11.47 -1.87
C THR A 112 17.09 -10.57 -2.08
N ALA A 113 18.19 -11.12 -2.60
CA ALA A 113 19.42 -10.37 -2.88
C ALA A 113 19.21 -9.20 -3.86
N ARG A 114 18.22 -9.29 -4.76
CA ARG A 114 17.87 -8.26 -5.74
C ARG A 114 16.81 -7.26 -5.25
N SER A 115 16.11 -7.55 -4.15
CA SER A 115 15.09 -6.67 -3.59
C SER A 115 15.67 -5.32 -3.12
N ASP A 116 14.88 -4.26 -3.23
CA ASP A 116 15.30 -2.96 -2.72
C ASP A 116 15.33 -2.90 -1.19
N GLY A 117 14.46 -3.65 -0.51
CA GLY A 117 14.46 -3.78 0.94
C GLY A 117 15.80 -4.30 1.47
N PHE A 118 16.29 -5.41 0.90
CA PHE A 118 17.60 -5.97 1.24
C PHE A 118 18.73 -4.98 1.00
N ARG A 119 18.70 -4.26 -0.13
CA ARG A 119 19.68 -3.21 -0.44
C ARG A 119 19.67 -2.10 0.62
N VAL A 120 18.50 -1.63 1.05
CA VAL A 120 18.39 -0.57 2.06
C VAL A 120 18.91 -1.03 3.42
N VAL A 121 18.48 -2.21 3.89
CA VAL A 121 18.90 -2.77 5.19
C VAL A 121 20.42 -2.97 5.23
N THR A 122 21.00 -3.62 4.22
CA THR A 122 22.46 -3.86 4.16
C THR A 122 23.26 -2.56 4.05
N THR A 123 22.72 -1.52 3.40
CA THR A 123 23.33 -0.18 3.36
C THR A 123 23.29 0.49 4.72
N ALA A 124 22.14 0.45 5.40
CA ALA A 124 22.00 1.01 6.75
C ALA A 124 22.92 0.32 7.75
N MET A 125 23.05 -1.01 7.68
CA MET A 125 24.02 -1.76 8.49
C MET A 125 25.46 -1.35 8.17
N THR A 126 25.79 -1.09 6.91
CA THR A 126 27.13 -0.58 6.56
C THR A 126 27.37 0.80 7.15
N TRP A 127 26.37 1.70 7.15
CA TRP A 127 26.47 3.00 7.82
C TRP A 127 26.61 2.90 9.35
N LEU A 128 25.98 1.90 9.98
CA LEU A 128 26.22 1.58 11.39
C LEU A 128 27.71 1.27 11.64
N TRP A 129 28.33 0.45 10.78
CA TRP A 129 29.75 0.13 10.87
C TRP A 129 30.65 1.35 10.60
N VAL A 130 30.31 2.18 9.61
CA VAL A 130 31.02 3.44 9.36
C VAL A 130 30.97 4.34 10.60
N GLY A 131 29.81 4.48 11.24
CA GLY A 131 29.66 5.24 12.48
C GLY A 131 30.50 4.67 13.63
N ALA A 132 30.51 3.35 13.79
CA ALA A 132 31.34 2.67 14.79
C ALA A 132 32.84 2.93 14.53
N PHE A 133 33.33 2.75 13.31
CA PHE A 133 34.73 2.99 12.96
C PHE A 133 35.12 4.47 13.07
N ALA A 134 34.22 5.41 12.77
CA ALA A 134 34.45 6.83 12.97
C ALA A 134 34.62 7.16 14.46
N ALA A 135 33.72 6.65 15.31
CA ALA A 135 33.83 6.82 16.76
C ALA A 135 35.10 6.16 17.32
N MET A 136 35.45 4.95 16.86
CA MET A 136 36.71 4.28 17.21
C MET A 136 37.93 5.14 16.83
N THR A 137 37.93 5.73 15.63
CA THR A 137 39.02 6.59 15.13
C THR A 137 39.16 7.86 15.98
N VAL A 138 38.05 8.55 16.25
CA VAL A 138 38.05 9.77 17.08
C VAL A 138 38.53 9.47 18.49
N VAL A 139 37.99 8.43 19.13
CA VAL A 139 38.35 8.07 20.50
C VAL A 139 39.82 7.63 20.60
N SER A 140 40.29 6.80 19.67
CA SER A 140 41.69 6.37 19.66
C SER A 140 42.65 7.51 19.34
N ALA A 141 42.21 8.59 18.69
CA ALA A 141 43.03 9.79 18.47
C ALA A 141 43.17 10.71 19.69
N VAL A 142 42.43 10.47 20.79
CA VAL A 142 42.51 11.32 22.00
C VAL A 142 43.87 11.22 22.73
N PRO A 143 44.37 10.03 23.12
CA PRO A 143 45.69 9.92 23.76
C PRO A 143 46.82 10.56 22.96
N PRO A 144 46.98 10.31 21.63
CA PRO A 144 48.05 10.90 20.87
C PRO A 144 47.85 12.40 20.60
N LEU A 145 46.75 13.03 20.99
CA LEU A 145 46.59 14.48 20.89
C LEU A 145 46.84 15.19 22.22
N LEU A 146 46.58 14.50 23.34
CA LEU A 146 46.68 15.06 24.69
C LEU A 146 47.99 14.72 25.39
N ASP A 147 48.58 13.58 25.06
CA ASP A 147 49.82 13.09 25.67
C ASP A 147 50.86 12.74 24.60
N GLY A 148 52.04 13.33 24.76
CA GLY A 148 53.18 13.15 23.86
C GLY A 148 53.76 11.73 23.93
N ASP A 149 53.64 11.10 25.10
CA ASP A 149 54.22 9.81 25.46
C ASP A 149 53.20 8.66 25.39
N ALA A 150 51.95 8.95 24.99
CA ALA A 150 50.90 7.96 24.81
C ALA A 150 51.36 6.79 23.93
N THR A 151 51.18 5.57 24.43
CA THR A 151 51.57 4.35 23.72
C THR A 151 50.54 3.25 23.92
N LEU A 152 50.25 2.54 22.83
CA LEU A 152 49.32 1.41 22.82
C LEU A 152 49.75 0.23 23.72
N ARG A 153 51.01 0.22 24.19
CA ARG A 153 51.59 -0.82 25.06
C ARG A 153 51.63 -0.44 26.55
N ASP A 154 51.25 0.77 26.92
CA ASP A 154 51.26 1.19 28.32
C ASP A 154 49.97 0.73 29.02
N ALA A 155 50.09 -0.33 29.82
CA ALA A 155 49.01 -0.85 30.64
C ALA A 155 48.78 -0.01 31.91
N GLY A 156 49.68 0.94 32.23
CA GLY A 156 49.64 1.80 33.41
C GLY A 156 48.91 3.13 33.19
N ASP A 157 48.73 3.57 31.94
CA ASP A 157 47.98 4.79 31.60
C ASP A 157 46.50 4.49 31.32
N PRO A 158 45.57 4.88 32.22
CA PRO A 158 44.14 4.65 32.04
C PRO A 158 43.58 5.30 30.78
N LEU A 159 44.11 6.45 30.34
CA LEU A 159 43.62 7.16 29.16
C LEU A 159 43.93 6.34 27.90
N SER A 160 45.16 5.89 27.73
CA SER A 160 45.58 5.00 26.64
C SER A 160 44.79 3.69 26.62
N VAL A 161 44.59 3.04 27.78
CA VAL A 161 43.82 1.79 27.86
C VAL A 161 42.37 1.99 27.44
N VAL A 162 41.71 3.04 27.94
CA VAL A 162 40.30 3.31 27.64
C VAL A 162 40.10 3.68 26.18
N CYS A 163 40.94 4.56 25.65
CA CYS A 163 40.78 5.13 24.31
C CYS A 163 41.30 4.23 23.18
N TYR A 164 42.33 3.41 23.41
CA TYR A 164 42.82 2.48 22.39
C TYR A 164 42.09 1.14 22.38
N TRP A 165 41.66 0.65 23.55
CA TRP A 165 41.17 -0.71 23.73
C TRP A 165 39.72 -0.78 24.23
N VAL A 166 39.39 -0.19 25.37
CA VAL A 166 38.04 -0.42 25.96
C VAL A 166 36.94 0.13 25.07
N VAL A 167 36.94 1.43 24.80
CA VAL A 167 35.85 2.07 24.04
C VAL A 167 35.79 1.56 22.60
N PRO A 168 36.90 1.50 21.83
CA PRO A 168 36.82 1.04 20.45
C PRO A 168 36.27 -0.39 20.31
N PHE A 169 36.69 -1.32 21.16
CA PHE A 169 36.25 -2.71 21.06
C PHE A 169 34.84 -2.94 21.63
N VAL A 170 34.40 -2.13 22.60
CA VAL A 170 32.99 -2.09 23.00
C VAL A 170 32.12 -1.62 21.84
N LEU A 171 32.51 -0.55 21.13
CA LEU A 171 31.78 -0.06 19.96
C LEU A 171 31.73 -1.12 18.84
N LEU A 172 32.86 -1.78 18.57
CA LEU A 172 32.95 -2.89 17.62
C LEU A 172 32.02 -4.05 18.02
N GLY A 173 32.02 -4.44 19.30
CA GLY A 173 31.17 -5.48 19.85
C GLY A 173 29.69 -5.14 19.76
N LEU A 174 29.30 -3.91 20.08
CA LEU A 174 27.92 -3.42 19.95
C LEU A 174 27.45 -3.41 18.49
N ALA A 175 28.28 -2.93 17.55
CA ALA A 175 27.97 -2.97 16.12
C ALA A 175 27.81 -4.41 15.60
N GLY A 176 28.67 -5.32 16.07
CA GLY A 176 28.57 -6.75 15.80
C GLY A 176 27.30 -7.39 16.35
N LEU A 177 26.94 -7.09 17.60
CA LEU A 177 25.72 -7.57 18.25
C LEU A 177 24.46 -7.09 17.53
N VAL A 178 24.36 -5.80 17.23
CA VAL A 178 23.22 -5.25 16.46
C VAL A 178 23.15 -5.91 15.09
N SER A 179 24.28 -6.07 14.39
CA SER A 179 24.32 -6.69 13.07
C SER A 179 23.92 -8.17 13.09
N GLY A 180 24.20 -8.89 14.17
CA GLY A 180 23.83 -10.30 14.33
C GLY A 180 22.39 -10.51 14.82
N LEU A 181 21.88 -9.61 15.67
CA LEU A 181 20.55 -9.74 16.27
C LEU A 181 19.43 -9.13 15.43
N PHE A 182 19.74 -8.09 14.63
CA PHE A 182 18.74 -7.37 13.86
C PHE A 182 18.03 -8.24 12.81
N PRO A 183 18.71 -9.00 11.92
CA PRO A 183 18.02 -9.80 10.92
C PRO A 183 17.02 -10.83 11.50
N PRO A 184 17.40 -11.73 12.44
CA PRO A 184 16.45 -12.71 12.98
C PRO A 184 15.39 -12.08 13.89
N TRP A 185 15.62 -10.88 14.43
CA TRP A 185 14.56 -10.13 15.09
C TRP A 185 13.58 -9.55 14.07
N PHE A 186 14.08 -8.94 12.99
CA PHE A 186 13.29 -8.30 11.95
C PHE A 186 12.41 -9.32 11.24
N ASP A 187 12.97 -10.46 10.82
CA ASP A 187 12.24 -11.54 10.15
C ASP A 187 11.08 -12.06 11.01
N ARG A 188 11.31 -12.23 12.33
CA ARG A 188 10.25 -12.64 13.26
C ARG A 188 9.18 -11.56 13.43
N ALA A 189 9.58 -10.30 13.47
CA ALA A 189 8.66 -9.19 13.67
C ALA A 189 7.79 -8.95 12.42
N THR A 190 8.36 -9.04 11.21
CA THR A 190 7.59 -8.92 9.95
C THR A 190 6.64 -10.10 9.78
N ALA A 191 7.10 -11.34 10.01
CA ALA A 191 6.22 -12.51 9.96
C ALA A 191 5.03 -12.41 10.94
N ALA A 192 5.22 -11.79 12.11
CA ALA A 192 4.14 -11.54 13.05
C ALA A 192 3.16 -10.46 12.56
N VAL A 193 3.63 -9.44 11.82
CA VAL A 193 2.76 -8.47 11.15
C VAL A 193 1.92 -9.16 10.08
N ASP A 194 2.56 -9.95 9.21
CA ASP A 194 1.90 -10.62 8.08
C ASP A 194 0.84 -11.63 8.55
N ALA A 195 1.15 -12.38 9.61
CA ALA A 195 0.20 -13.32 10.23
C ALA A 195 -1.06 -12.63 10.76
N ARG A 196 -0.98 -11.35 11.15
CA ARG A 196 -2.12 -10.56 11.64
C ARG A 196 -3.03 -10.08 10.51
N THR A 197 -2.49 -9.95 9.31
CA THR A 197 -3.19 -9.38 8.14
C THR A 197 -3.75 -10.46 7.20
N ALA A 198 -3.31 -11.71 7.34
CA ALA A 198 -3.61 -12.80 6.41
C ALA A 198 -4.95 -13.53 6.64
N HIS A 199 -5.85 -13.03 7.50
CA HIS A 199 -7.10 -13.72 7.80
C HIS A 199 -8.33 -12.97 7.29
N ASP A 200 -8.88 -13.42 6.16
CA ASP A 200 -10.24 -13.12 5.78
C ASP A 200 -11.17 -14.11 6.47
N PRO A 201 -11.93 -13.68 7.50
CA PRO A 201 -12.91 -14.54 8.13
C PRO A 201 -14.02 -14.91 7.11
N PRO A 202 -14.52 -16.16 7.14
CA PRO A 202 -15.63 -16.55 6.27
C PRO A 202 -16.88 -15.71 6.59
N PRO A 203 -17.81 -15.56 5.63
CA PRO A 203 -19.08 -14.89 5.88
C PRO A 203 -19.80 -15.47 7.11
N ALA A 204 -20.15 -14.59 8.05
CA ALA A 204 -20.86 -14.98 9.26
C ALA A 204 -22.38 -15.00 9.02
N THR A 205 -23.07 -15.87 9.75
CA THR A 205 -24.53 -15.85 9.82
C THR A 205 -25.00 -14.51 10.39
N GLN A 206 -25.81 -13.80 9.62
CA GLN A 206 -26.29 -12.48 9.99
C GLN A 206 -27.31 -12.57 11.14
N PRO A 207 -27.12 -11.82 12.23
CA PRO A 207 -28.07 -11.84 13.35
C PRO A 207 -29.41 -11.26 12.91
N VAL A 208 -30.51 -11.88 13.34
CA VAL A 208 -31.85 -11.31 13.13
C VAL A 208 -32.02 -10.12 14.09
N PRO A 209 -32.22 -8.89 13.59
CA PRO A 209 -32.35 -7.73 14.45
C PRO A 209 -33.64 -7.83 15.26
N VAL A 210 -33.56 -7.54 16.56
CA VAL A 210 -34.75 -7.37 17.39
C VAL A 210 -35.26 -5.95 17.19
N PRO A 211 -36.50 -5.76 16.68
CA PRO A 211 -37.07 -4.43 16.50
C PRO A 211 -37.04 -3.64 17.82
N PRO A 212 -36.59 -2.38 17.81
CA PRO A 212 -36.55 -1.58 19.03
C PRO A 212 -37.95 -1.38 19.61
N ALA A 213 -38.09 -1.45 20.93
CA ALA A 213 -39.33 -1.06 21.58
C ALA A 213 -39.59 0.44 21.34
N ALA A 214 -40.76 0.76 20.80
CA ALA A 214 -41.16 2.13 20.53
C ALA A 214 -42.03 2.67 21.67
N SER A 215 -41.73 3.88 22.12
CA SER A 215 -42.47 4.62 23.13
C SER A 215 -42.51 6.11 22.77
N GLY A 216 -43.37 6.49 21.83
CA GLY A 216 -43.67 7.91 21.53
C GLY A 216 -42.80 8.60 20.48
N LEU A 217 -41.62 8.08 20.10
CA LEU A 217 -40.90 8.56 18.91
C LEU A 217 -41.20 7.68 17.68
N VAL A 218 -41.35 8.32 16.53
CA VAL A 218 -41.45 7.67 15.23
C VAL A 218 -40.15 7.89 14.48
N VAL A 219 -39.46 6.80 14.12
CA VAL A 219 -38.24 6.83 13.30
C VAL A 219 -38.62 6.47 11.87
N GLU A 220 -38.47 7.43 10.97
CA GLU A 220 -38.74 7.33 9.54
C GLU A 220 -37.42 7.12 8.80
N ALA A 221 -37.30 5.98 8.13
CA ALA A 221 -36.24 5.62 7.19
C ALA A 221 -36.83 4.63 6.17
N PRO A 222 -36.21 4.45 4.99
CA PRO A 222 -36.63 3.42 4.05
C PRO A 222 -36.67 2.04 4.73
N ALA A 223 -37.73 1.26 4.50
CA ALA A 223 -37.79 -0.11 5.04
C ALA A 223 -36.82 -1.05 4.29
N ASP A 224 -36.62 -0.78 3.00
CA ASP A 224 -35.72 -1.46 2.09
C ASP A 224 -35.10 -0.40 1.16
N SER A 225 -33.80 -0.45 0.91
CA SER A 225 -33.08 0.51 0.05
C SER A 225 -31.79 -0.09 -0.51
N ARG A 226 -31.36 0.29 -1.70
CA ARG A 226 -30.04 -0.10 -2.20
C ARG A 226 -28.90 0.66 -1.51
N HIS A 227 -27.67 0.16 -1.65
CA HIS A 227 -26.48 0.81 -1.07
C HIS A 227 -26.22 2.22 -1.61
N ASP A 228 -26.64 2.50 -2.84
CA ASP A 228 -26.51 3.77 -3.56
C ASP A 228 -27.70 4.71 -3.42
N GLU A 229 -28.76 4.29 -2.73
CA GLU A 229 -29.92 5.12 -2.44
C GLU A 229 -29.74 5.92 -1.15
N PRO A 230 -30.31 7.14 -1.06
CA PRO A 230 -30.27 7.95 0.15
C PRO A 230 -30.91 7.24 1.34
N PHE A 231 -30.31 7.37 2.52
CA PHE A 231 -30.84 6.80 3.76
C PHE A 231 -31.95 7.64 4.39
N ALA A 232 -31.86 8.98 4.26
CA ALA A 232 -32.92 9.94 4.62
C ALA A 232 -33.58 9.71 6.00
N LEU A 233 -32.80 9.81 7.07
CA LEU A 233 -33.27 9.58 8.43
C LEU A 233 -34.02 10.79 9.03
N VAL A 234 -35.27 10.56 9.44
CA VAL A 234 -36.10 11.53 10.17
C VAL A 234 -36.65 10.91 11.46
N VAL A 235 -36.67 11.68 12.56
CA VAL A 235 -37.29 11.29 13.83
C VAL A 235 -38.36 12.30 14.20
N ARG A 236 -39.56 11.84 14.57
CA ARG A 236 -40.71 12.68 14.95
C ARG A 236 -41.23 12.33 16.34
N GLY A 237 -41.96 13.27 16.93
CA GLY A 237 -42.63 13.09 18.23
C GLY A 237 -41.81 13.53 19.43
N ALA A 238 -40.68 14.21 19.22
CA ALA A 238 -39.92 14.83 20.30
C ALA A 238 -40.55 16.17 20.71
N ALA A 239 -40.30 16.62 21.94
CA ALA A 239 -40.63 17.99 22.32
C ALA A 239 -39.71 18.98 21.58
N ALA A 240 -40.22 20.15 21.21
CA ALA A 240 -39.42 21.17 20.55
C ALA A 240 -38.18 21.55 21.39
N GLY A 241 -37.00 21.58 20.77
CA GLY A 241 -35.73 21.85 21.44
C GLY A 241 -35.18 20.68 22.27
N ALA A 242 -35.87 19.53 22.31
CA ALA A 242 -35.35 18.35 23.00
C ALA A 242 -34.17 17.74 22.24
N THR A 243 -33.18 17.23 22.98
CA THR A 243 -32.08 16.46 22.41
C THR A 243 -32.50 15.02 22.18
N VAL A 244 -32.45 14.58 20.93
CA VAL A 244 -32.71 13.21 20.48
C VAL A 244 -31.38 12.53 20.17
N ARG A 245 -31.05 11.49 20.92
CA ARG A 245 -29.91 10.61 20.63
C ARG A 245 -30.30 9.57 19.59
N VAL A 246 -29.67 9.64 18.42
CA VAL A 246 -29.74 8.62 17.38
C VAL A 246 -28.56 7.67 17.53
N THR A 247 -28.84 6.37 17.51
CA THR A 247 -27.84 5.30 17.44
C THR A 247 -28.16 4.42 16.24
N THR A 248 -27.17 4.20 15.37
CA THR A 248 -27.33 3.35 14.19
C THR A 248 -26.29 2.23 14.24
N GLU A 249 -26.74 0.99 14.08
CA GLU A 249 -25.95 -0.22 14.30
C GLU A 249 -26.13 -1.22 13.15
N GLY A 250 -25.08 -1.94 12.82
CA GLY A 250 -25.09 -3.05 11.88
C GLY A 250 -23.89 -3.96 12.09
N VAL A 251 -23.81 -5.05 11.34
CA VAL A 251 -22.62 -5.89 11.29
C VAL A 251 -22.09 -5.96 9.86
N ASP A 252 -20.79 -6.21 9.72
CA ASP A 252 -20.20 -6.50 8.41
C ASP A 252 -20.39 -7.98 8.01
N LEU A 253 -19.88 -8.34 6.84
CA LEU A 253 -19.93 -9.70 6.30
C LEU A 253 -19.31 -10.74 7.25
N ALA A 254 -18.31 -10.34 8.03
CA ALA A 254 -17.64 -11.17 9.04
C ALA A 254 -18.38 -11.22 10.38
N GLY A 255 -19.53 -10.53 10.50
CA GLY A 255 -20.32 -10.47 11.73
C GLY A 255 -19.78 -9.51 12.78
N ARG A 256 -18.81 -8.66 12.45
CA ARG A 256 -18.22 -7.70 13.40
C ARG A 256 -19.13 -6.47 13.51
N PRO A 257 -19.36 -5.92 14.72
CA PRO A 257 -20.29 -4.82 14.93
C PRO A 257 -19.73 -3.45 14.53
N TRP A 258 -20.62 -2.62 13.97
CA TRP A 258 -20.38 -1.25 13.55
C TRP A 258 -21.48 -0.34 14.10
N ARG A 259 -21.11 0.85 14.59
CA ARG A 259 -22.03 1.75 15.29
C ARG A 259 -21.71 3.22 15.08
N SER A 260 -22.73 4.04 14.87
CA SER A 260 -22.68 5.51 14.97
C SER A 260 -23.63 6.00 16.06
N VAL A 261 -23.29 7.13 16.68
CA VAL A 261 -24.13 7.84 17.64
C VAL A 261 -24.07 9.33 17.35
N ALA A 262 -25.21 10.00 17.37
CA ALA A 262 -25.23 11.45 17.51
C ALA A 262 -26.45 11.97 18.26
N ASP A 263 -26.27 13.13 18.87
CA ASP A 263 -27.28 13.89 19.58
C ASP A 263 -27.71 15.06 18.69
N LEU A 264 -28.98 15.09 18.30
CA LEU A 264 -29.57 16.12 17.46
C LEU A 264 -30.65 16.87 18.24
N VAL A 265 -30.88 18.14 17.92
CA VAL A 265 -31.90 18.95 18.59
C VAL A 265 -33.15 19.01 17.74
N ALA A 266 -34.30 18.64 18.31
CA ALA A 266 -35.58 18.69 17.62
C ALA A 266 -36.00 20.13 17.31
N GLY A 267 -36.49 20.33 16.08
CA GLY A 267 -37.04 21.60 15.61
C GLY A 267 -38.33 22.01 16.34
N ALA A 268 -38.88 23.15 15.96
CA ALA A 268 -40.11 23.68 16.55
C ALA A 268 -41.34 22.77 16.33
N ASP A 269 -41.31 21.93 15.29
CA ASP A 269 -42.31 20.92 14.96
C ASP A 269 -42.09 19.58 15.70
N GLY A 270 -41.07 19.48 16.55
CA GLY A 270 -40.73 18.25 17.28
C GLY A 270 -40.09 17.17 16.42
N ALA A 271 -39.54 17.54 15.25
CA ALA A 271 -38.83 16.63 14.35
C ALA A 271 -37.32 16.88 14.32
N VAL A 272 -36.57 15.84 14.03
CA VAL A 272 -35.14 15.88 13.66
C VAL A 272 -35.03 15.27 12.27
N ASP A 273 -34.49 16.01 11.32
CA ASP A 273 -34.14 15.51 10.00
C ASP A 273 -32.62 15.61 9.82
N ALA A 274 -31.95 14.46 9.71
CA ALA A 274 -30.50 14.40 9.60
C ALA A 274 -29.95 15.10 8.34
N ALA A 275 -30.77 15.25 7.29
CA ALA A 275 -30.38 15.93 6.06
C ALA A 275 -30.18 17.45 6.22
N VAL A 276 -30.85 18.05 7.21
CA VAL A 276 -30.83 19.52 7.44
C VAL A 276 -30.46 19.91 8.87
N THR A 277 -30.38 18.95 9.78
CA THR A 277 -30.04 19.18 11.20
C THR A 277 -28.64 18.66 11.48
N ALA A 278 -27.71 19.55 11.80
CA ALA A 278 -26.40 19.16 12.30
C ALA A 278 -26.51 18.64 13.75
N PRO A 279 -25.79 17.58 14.11
CA PRO A 279 -25.73 17.12 15.49
C PRO A 279 -24.99 18.12 16.37
N VAL A 280 -25.36 18.16 17.65
CA VAL A 280 -24.66 18.96 18.68
C VAL A 280 -23.50 18.19 19.32
N ALA A 281 -23.50 16.86 19.20
CA ALA A 281 -22.41 15.97 19.60
C ALA A 281 -22.58 14.62 18.89
N GLY A 282 -21.49 13.90 18.63
CA GLY A 282 -21.58 12.55 18.05
C GLY A 282 -20.40 12.17 17.17
N ASP A 283 -20.65 11.19 16.30
CA ASP A 283 -19.69 10.63 15.36
C ASP A 283 -19.61 11.39 14.01
N TRP A 284 -20.41 12.43 13.83
CA TRP A 284 -20.37 13.36 12.69
C TRP A 284 -20.72 14.79 13.14
N ASP A 285 -20.37 15.80 12.33
CA ASP A 285 -20.46 17.22 12.73
C ASP A 285 -21.46 18.05 11.89
N GLY A 286 -21.84 17.60 10.69
CA GLY A 286 -22.68 18.34 9.75
C GLY A 286 -24.04 17.69 9.47
N ALA A 287 -24.99 18.45 8.93
CA ALA A 287 -26.21 17.87 8.40
C ALA A 287 -25.88 17.05 7.13
N ASP A 288 -26.24 15.78 7.11
CA ASP A 288 -26.03 14.88 5.98
C ASP A 288 -27.02 13.69 6.08
N PRO A 289 -27.79 13.40 5.01
CA PRO A 289 -28.86 12.40 5.04
C PRO A 289 -28.36 10.96 5.28
N ASP A 290 -27.08 10.70 5.05
CA ASP A 290 -26.47 9.39 5.14
C ASP A 290 -25.46 9.26 6.29
N ALA A 291 -25.28 10.31 7.10
CA ALA A 291 -24.31 10.32 8.20
C ALA A 291 -24.48 9.16 9.18
N ALA A 292 -25.73 8.79 9.46
CA ALA A 292 -26.05 7.63 10.29
C ALA A 292 -25.35 6.33 9.81
N LEU A 293 -25.11 6.18 8.50
CA LEU A 293 -24.45 5.03 7.89
C LEU A 293 -22.93 5.21 7.77
N TRP A 294 -22.48 6.25 7.07
CA TRP A 294 -21.04 6.41 6.79
C TRP A 294 -20.24 6.71 8.06
N ALA A 295 -20.87 7.35 9.05
CA ALA A 295 -20.25 7.67 10.33
C ALA A 295 -20.24 6.49 11.32
N MET A 296 -20.65 5.28 10.91
CA MET A 296 -20.44 4.10 11.73
C MET A 296 -18.94 3.85 11.94
N ARG A 297 -18.60 3.49 13.18
CA ARG A 297 -17.27 3.13 13.65
C ARG A 297 -17.24 1.67 14.00
N PHE A 298 -16.06 1.06 13.91
CA PHE A 298 -15.90 -0.30 14.38
C PHE A 298 -16.14 -0.37 15.89
N ALA A 299 -17.06 -1.23 16.31
CA ALA A 299 -17.57 -1.27 17.67
C ALA A 299 -17.12 -2.51 18.46
N ALA A 300 -16.38 -3.44 17.84
CA ALA A 300 -15.91 -4.63 18.52
C ALA A 300 -14.80 -4.27 19.52
N THR A 301 -14.87 -4.85 20.72
CA THR A 301 -13.85 -4.65 21.76
C THR A 301 -12.78 -5.71 21.65
N GLY A 302 -11.51 -5.32 21.68
CA GLY A 302 -10.40 -6.28 21.67
C GLY A 302 -10.01 -6.80 20.29
N GLU A 303 -10.62 -6.28 19.23
CA GLU A 303 -10.35 -6.64 17.85
C GLU A 303 -9.80 -5.45 17.06
N VAL A 304 -9.08 -5.75 15.98
CA VAL A 304 -8.61 -4.72 15.05
C VAL A 304 -9.68 -4.55 13.98
N PRO A 305 -10.16 -3.32 13.73
CA PRO A 305 -11.01 -3.03 12.58
C PRO A 305 -10.35 -3.42 11.26
N ASP A 306 -11.16 -3.82 10.30
CA ASP A 306 -10.78 -3.96 8.90
C ASP A 306 -11.83 -3.28 8.01
N LEU A 307 -11.59 -3.25 6.69
CA LEU A 307 -12.54 -2.67 5.73
C LEU A 307 -13.95 -3.22 5.96
N PHE A 308 -14.92 -2.31 6.07
CA PHE A 308 -16.33 -2.70 6.11
C PHE A 308 -16.76 -3.33 4.78
N VAL A 309 -17.14 -4.60 4.81
CA VAL A 309 -17.77 -5.31 3.69
C VAL A 309 -19.23 -5.55 4.07
N PRO A 310 -20.23 -5.00 3.35
CA PRO A 310 -21.62 -5.22 3.69
C PRO A 310 -22.01 -6.70 3.46
N PRO A 311 -22.76 -7.33 4.37
CA PRO A 311 -23.53 -8.52 4.04
C PRO A 311 -24.69 -8.16 3.09
N ASP A 312 -25.31 -9.14 2.44
CA ASP A 312 -26.48 -8.90 1.58
C ASP A 312 -27.64 -9.85 1.94
N PRO A 313 -28.78 -9.34 2.43
CA PRO A 313 -29.02 -7.93 2.78
C PRO A 313 -28.23 -7.50 4.02
N TRP A 314 -27.78 -6.24 4.05
CA TRP A 314 -27.23 -5.59 5.23
C TRP A 314 -28.36 -5.06 6.12
N LEU A 315 -28.49 -5.58 7.33
CA LEU A 315 -29.53 -5.20 8.27
C LEU A 315 -29.04 -4.08 9.20
N VAL A 316 -29.63 -2.89 9.07
CA VAL A 316 -29.26 -1.69 9.83
C VAL A 316 -30.35 -1.38 10.85
N THR A 317 -29.99 -1.35 12.13
CA THR A 317 -30.91 -0.95 13.21
C THR A 317 -30.70 0.51 13.55
N VAL A 318 -31.76 1.31 13.50
CA VAL A 318 -31.75 2.71 13.97
C VAL A 318 -32.58 2.80 15.24
N ARG A 319 -32.03 3.44 16.28
CA ARG A 319 -32.73 3.77 17.53
C ARG A 319 -32.64 5.26 17.77
N ALA A 320 -33.75 5.85 18.19
CA ALA A 320 -33.82 7.23 18.66
C ALA A 320 -34.36 7.26 20.10
N ALA A 321 -33.77 8.09 20.95
CA ALA A 321 -34.23 8.24 22.33
C ALA A 321 -34.00 9.66 22.86
N VAL A 322 -34.93 10.16 23.65
CA VAL A 322 -34.74 11.34 24.50
C VAL A 322 -34.43 10.86 25.92
N ALA A 323 -33.48 11.51 26.61
CA ALA A 323 -33.10 11.13 27.97
C ALA A 323 -34.32 11.12 28.91
N ASP A 324 -34.51 10.01 29.64
CA ASP A 324 -35.66 9.76 30.53
C ASP A 324 -37.04 10.00 29.87
N GLY A 325 -37.10 9.86 28.53
CA GLY A 325 -38.25 10.25 27.73
C GLY A 325 -38.62 9.22 26.66
N PRO A 326 -39.29 9.65 25.58
CA PRO A 326 -39.76 8.75 24.54
C PRO A 326 -38.61 8.12 23.74
N SER A 327 -38.85 6.92 23.22
CA SER A 327 -37.93 6.16 22.37
C SER A 327 -38.62 5.65 21.10
N GLY A 328 -37.84 5.27 20.10
CA GLY A 328 -38.33 4.68 18.86
C GLY A 328 -37.21 4.01 18.09
N GLY A 329 -37.56 3.24 17.07
CA GLY A 329 -36.55 2.67 16.18
C GLY A 329 -37.13 1.80 15.07
N VAL A 330 -36.27 1.50 14.11
CA VAL A 330 -36.61 0.76 12.89
C VAL A 330 -35.42 -0.11 12.47
N VAL A 331 -35.70 -1.14 11.69
CA VAL A 331 -34.70 -1.96 11.02
C VAL A 331 -34.84 -1.73 9.52
N VAL A 332 -33.77 -1.24 8.90
CA VAL A 332 -33.67 -0.99 7.47
C VAL A 332 -32.93 -2.14 6.81
N ARG A 333 -33.49 -2.69 5.74
CA ARG A 333 -32.80 -3.67 4.89
C ARG A 333 -32.06 -2.93 3.79
N ARG A 334 -30.75 -3.05 3.76
CA ARG A 334 -29.93 -2.48 2.69
C ARG A 334 -29.43 -3.57 1.76
N ARG A 335 -29.48 -3.34 0.45
CA ARG A 335 -29.16 -4.35 -0.56
C ARG A 335 -28.11 -3.87 -1.54
N ALA A 336 -27.36 -4.82 -2.09
CA ALA A 336 -26.45 -4.54 -3.19
C ALA A 336 -27.17 -4.28 -4.53
N ALA A 337 -28.38 -4.82 -4.71
CA ALA A 337 -29.18 -4.68 -5.93
C ALA A 337 -30.68 -4.65 -5.65
N ASP A 338 -31.45 -4.25 -6.67
CA ASP A 338 -32.89 -4.46 -6.69
C ASP A 338 -33.24 -5.96 -6.63
N PRO A 339 -34.36 -6.34 -5.98
CA PRO A 339 -34.75 -7.75 -5.80
C PRO A 339 -34.87 -8.57 -7.10
N ASP A 340 -35.16 -7.89 -8.22
CA ASP A 340 -35.42 -8.52 -9.51
C ASP A 340 -34.17 -8.58 -10.43
N VAL A 341 -33.01 -8.09 -9.97
CA VAL A 341 -31.73 -8.27 -10.66
C VAL A 341 -31.35 -9.75 -10.65
N ARG A 342 -30.93 -10.25 -11.80
CA ARG A 342 -30.54 -11.66 -11.97
C ARG A 342 -29.03 -11.78 -12.11
N THR A 343 -28.42 -12.70 -11.37
CA THR A 343 -26.99 -13.01 -11.51
C THR A 343 -26.78 -14.39 -12.07
N GLN A 344 -25.78 -14.55 -12.95
CA GLN A 344 -25.35 -15.86 -13.42
C GLN A 344 -23.82 -15.92 -13.55
N PRO A 345 -23.20 -17.09 -13.32
CA PRO A 345 -21.80 -17.31 -13.66
C PRO A 345 -21.54 -17.00 -15.13
N PHE A 346 -20.48 -16.26 -15.42
CA PHE A 346 -20.09 -15.88 -16.77
C PHE A 346 -18.58 -16.00 -16.95
N PRO A 347 -18.06 -17.22 -17.19
CA PRO A 347 -16.65 -17.42 -17.34
C PRO A 347 -16.13 -16.85 -18.67
N VAL A 348 -14.97 -16.21 -18.65
CA VAL A 348 -14.30 -15.64 -19.83
C VAL A 348 -12.97 -16.36 -20.04
N GLU A 349 -12.86 -17.12 -21.13
CA GLU A 349 -11.69 -17.99 -21.40
C GLU A 349 -11.35 -18.92 -20.23
N GLY A 350 -12.37 -19.50 -19.60
CA GLY A 350 -12.22 -20.42 -18.46
C GLY A 350 -12.00 -19.74 -17.11
N ARG A 351 -11.76 -18.42 -17.07
CA ARG A 351 -11.63 -17.65 -15.83
C ARG A 351 -13.02 -17.33 -15.26
N PRO A 352 -13.24 -17.42 -13.94
CA PRO A 352 -14.54 -17.15 -13.34
C PRO A 352 -14.96 -15.68 -13.53
N GLY A 353 -16.26 -15.45 -13.53
CA GLY A 353 -16.87 -14.14 -13.64
C GLY A 353 -18.35 -14.21 -13.31
N LEU A 354 -18.98 -13.06 -13.07
CA LEU A 354 -20.40 -12.96 -12.74
C LEU A 354 -21.07 -11.89 -13.61
N LEU A 355 -22.13 -12.28 -14.30
CA LEU A 355 -22.97 -11.38 -15.09
C LEU A 355 -24.24 -11.07 -14.30
N ALA A 356 -24.45 -9.79 -13.99
CA ALA A 356 -25.68 -9.24 -13.44
C ALA A 356 -26.52 -8.63 -14.58
N LEU A 357 -27.78 -9.03 -14.66
CA LEU A 357 -28.74 -8.59 -15.67
C LEU A 357 -29.86 -7.78 -15.02
N PRO A 358 -30.30 -6.68 -15.66
CA PRO A 358 -31.44 -5.91 -15.19
C PRO A 358 -32.72 -6.74 -15.08
N ALA A 359 -33.68 -6.21 -14.32
CA ALA A 359 -35.01 -6.76 -14.21
C ALA A 359 -35.77 -6.70 -15.54
N GLY A 360 -36.64 -7.69 -15.78
CA GLY A 360 -37.48 -7.77 -16.97
C GLY A 360 -36.76 -8.25 -18.25
N PRO A 361 -37.45 -8.17 -19.41
CA PRO A 361 -36.86 -8.52 -20.70
C PRO A 361 -35.94 -7.41 -21.22
N PRO A 362 -34.92 -7.74 -22.05
CA PRO A 362 -34.09 -6.74 -22.67
C PRO A 362 -34.90 -5.83 -23.63
N PRO A 363 -34.51 -4.55 -23.77
CA PRO A 363 -35.00 -3.71 -24.86
C PRO A 363 -34.74 -4.35 -26.23
N ALA A 364 -35.44 -3.88 -27.27
CA ALA A 364 -35.33 -4.45 -28.63
C ALA A 364 -33.89 -4.47 -29.21
N GLY A 365 -32.98 -3.60 -28.72
CA GLY A 365 -31.57 -3.56 -29.10
C GLY A 365 -30.61 -4.17 -28.07
N GLY A 366 -31.11 -4.78 -27.00
CA GLY A 366 -30.31 -5.24 -25.86
C GLY A 366 -30.10 -4.16 -24.79
N TRP A 367 -29.68 -4.61 -23.60
CA TRP A 367 -29.25 -3.70 -22.53
C TRP A 367 -27.89 -3.08 -22.87
N PRO A 368 -27.65 -1.79 -22.56
CA PRO A 368 -26.29 -1.28 -22.51
C PRO A 368 -25.48 -2.09 -21.49
N GLY A 369 -24.18 -2.23 -21.70
CA GLY A 369 -23.32 -3.11 -20.91
C GLY A 369 -22.22 -2.39 -20.13
N VAL A 370 -21.81 -2.96 -19.00
CA VAL A 370 -20.65 -2.51 -18.22
C VAL A 370 -19.74 -3.69 -17.88
N VAL A 371 -18.44 -3.61 -18.16
CA VAL A 371 -17.45 -4.60 -17.67
C VAL A 371 -16.63 -3.99 -16.55
N CYS A 372 -16.58 -4.67 -15.40
CA CYS A 372 -15.96 -4.20 -14.17
C CYS A 372 -14.70 -5.01 -13.85
N PHE A 373 -13.57 -4.32 -13.63
CA PHE A 373 -12.28 -4.91 -13.28
C PHE A 373 -11.81 -4.44 -11.90
N GLY A 374 -11.55 -5.39 -10.99
CA GLY A 374 -11.01 -5.13 -9.66
C GLY A 374 -9.56 -4.66 -9.65
N GLY A 375 -9.03 -4.32 -8.48
CA GLY A 375 -7.65 -3.93 -8.26
C GLY A 375 -6.70 -5.14 -8.15
N SER A 376 -5.60 -4.98 -7.42
CA SER A 376 -4.56 -6.01 -7.26
C SER A 376 -5.04 -7.27 -6.53
N GLU A 377 -6.20 -7.23 -5.88
CA GLU A 377 -6.85 -8.41 -5.28
C GLU A 377 -7.22 -9.48 -6.32
N GLY A 378 -7.30 -9.11 -7.60
CA GLY A 378 -7.69 -10.04 -8.66
C GLY A 378 -9.12 -10.54 -8.52
N GLY A 379 -9.42 -11.66 -9.18
CA GLY A 379 -10.75 -12.25 -9.15
C GLY A 379 -11.84 -11.32 -9.71
N HIS A 380 -13.08 -11.62 -9.35
CA HIS A 380 -14.27 -10.85 -9.73
C HIS A 380 -15.11 -10.41 -8.52
N GLU A 381 -14.82 -10.95 -7.34
CA GLU A 381 -15.59 -10.85 -6.11
C GLU A 381 -15.73 -9.39 -5.65
N SER A 382 -14.64 -8.62 -5.72
CA SER A 382 -14.63 -7.20 -5.34
C SER A 382 -15.51 -6.33 -6.23
N GLN A 383 -15.86 -6.81 -7.43
CA GLN A 383 -16.67 -6.08 -8.41
C GLN A 383 -18.14 -6.52 -8.47
N ILE A 384 -18.53 -7.56 -7.72
CA ILE A 384 -19.92 -8.04 -7.70
C ILE A 384 -20.87 -6.92 -7.27
N GLY A 385 -20.53 -6.17 -6.21
CA GLY A 385 -21.34 -5.04 -5.74
C GLY A 385 -21.52 -3.95 -6.80
N SER A 386 -20.47 -3.60 -7.55
CA SER A 386 -20.55 -2.66 -8.67
C SER A 386 -21.44 -3.19 -9.79
N ALA A 387 -21.30 -4.47 -10.16
CA ALA A 387 -22.12 -5.09 -11.21
C ALA A 387 -23.61 -5.11 -10.84
N LEU A 388 -23.92 -5.43 -9.58
CA LEU A 388 -25.27 -5.40 -9.03
C LEU A 388 -25.88 -3.99 -9.03
N LEU A 389 -25.09 -2.98 -8.66
CA LEU A 389 -25.48 -1.58 -8.75
C LEU A 389 -25.82 -1.22 -10.20
N TYR A 390 -24.94 -1.48 -11.16
CA TYR A 390 -25.18 -1.16 -12.58
C TYR A 390 -26.40 -1.89 -13.16
N ALA A 391 -26.64 -3.14 -12.77
CA ALA A 391 -27.83 -3.90 -13.18
C ALA A 391 -29.13 -3.29 -12.65
N SER A 392 -29.12 -2.77 -11.42
CA SER A 392 -30.25 -2.03 -10.83
C SER A 392 -30.53 -0.72 -11.60
N HIS A 393 -29.51 -0.14 -12.24
CA HIS A 393 -29.62 1.04 -13.10
C HIS A 393 -29.84 0.72 -14.59
N GLY A 394 -30.18 -0.53 -14.94
CA GLY A 394 -30.56 -0.90 -16.30
C GLY A 394 -29.42 -1.29 -17.24
N TYR A 395 -28.24 -1.62 -16.70
CA TYR A 395 -27.08 -2.07 -17.47
C TYR A 395 -26.77 -3.55 -17.24
N ALA A 396 -26.55 -4.33 -18.30
CA ALA A 396 -25.98 -5.67 -18.15
C ALA A 396 -24.52 -5.57 -17.72
N ALA A 397 -24.18 -6.06 -16.53
CA ALA A 397 -22.89 -5.79 -15.92
C ALA A 397 -22.10 -7.06 -15.63
N LEU A 398 -20.87 -7.14 -16.14
CA LEU A 398 -19.96 -8.25 -15.94
C LEU A 398 -18.87 -7.87 -14.92
N ALA A 399 -18.83 -8.55 -13.78
CA ALA A 399 -17.66 -8.58 -12.92
C ALA A 399 -16.64 -9.60 -13.50
N ALA A 400 -15.52 -9.10 -14.02
CA ALA A 400 -14.58 -9.89 -14.81
C ALA A 400 -13.25 -10.15 -14.07
N THR A 401 -12.80 -11.41 -14.10
CA THR A 401 -11.48 -11.79 -13.60
C THR A 401 -10.39 -11.55 -14.64
N TRP A 402 -9.40 -10.72 -14.28
CA TRP A 402 -8.23 -10.43 -15.12
C TRP A 402 -6.93 -11.06 -14.58
N VAL A 403 -6.88 -11.41 -13.30
CA VAL A 403 -5.82 -12.20 -12.67
C VAL A 403 -6.45 -13.13 -11.64
N GLU A 404 -5.97 -14.37 -11.57
CA GLU A 404 -6.45 -15.40 -10.65
C GLU A 404 -5.41 -15.63 -9.56
N ALA A 405 -5.90 -16.09 -8.41
CA ALA A 405 -5.04 -16.64 -7.38
C ALA A 405 -4.33 -17.90 -7.92
N GLY A 406 -3.04 -18.01 -7.61
CA GLY A 406 -2.28 -19.23 -7.84
C GLY A 406 -2.76 -20.39 -6.96
N PRO A 407 -2.18 -21.60 -7.12
CA PRO A 407 -2.54 -22.78 -6.34
C PRO A 407 -2.46 -22.57 -4.82
N ASP A 408 -1.58 -21.68 -4.38
CA ASP A 408 -1.33 -21.35 -2.97
C ASP A 408 -2.26 -20.22 -2.46
N GLY A 409 -3.21 -19.76 -3.28
CA GLY A 409 -4.16 -18.68 -2.94
C GLY A 409 -3.62 -17.27 -3.18
N GLU A 410 -2.35 -17.12 -3.55
CA GLU A 410 -1.71 -15.82 -3.78
C GLU A 410 -2.03 -15.24 -5.16
N VAL A 411 -2.38 -13.96 -5.20
CA VAL A 411 -2.57 -13.22 -6.46
C VAL A 411 -1.29 -12.48 -6.82
N VAL A 412 -0.71 -12.84 -7.97
CA VAL A 412 0.52 -12.23 -8.49
C VAL A 412 0.21 -11.43 -9.76
N VAL A 413 0.42 -10.12 -9.69
CA VAL A 413 0.25 -9.20 -10.83
C VAL A 413 1.57 -9.12 -11.61
N ALA A 414 1.93 -10.21 -12.28
CA ALA A 414 3.13 -10.33 -13.10
C ALA A 414 2.82 -10.94 -14.47
N HIS A 415 3.41 -10.37 -15.52
CA HIS A 415 3.28 -10.84 -16.91
C HIS A 415 1.83 -11.02 -17.40
N VAL A 416 0.88 -10.26 -16.86
CA VAL A 416 -0.54 -10.39 -17.17
C VAL A 416 -0.83 -9.87 -18.58
N PRO A 417 -1.42 -10.68 -19.48
CA PRO A 417 -1.78 -10.23 -20.83
C PRO A 417 -2.85 -9.14 -20.79
N LEU A 418 -2.59 -7.98 -21.40
CA LEU A 418 -3.57 -6.89 -21.53
C LEU A 418 -4.80 -7.32 -22.35
N GLU A 419 -4.64 -8.32 -23.21
CA GLU A 419 -5.71 -8.92 -24.00
C GLU A 419 -6.86 -9.42 -23.11
N ARG A 420 -6.58 -9.81 -21.86
CA ARG A 420 -7.60 -10.27 -20.90
C ARG A 420 -8.73 -9.26 -20.69
N PHE A 421 -8.40 -7.96 -20.69
CA PHE A 421 -9.40 -6.89 -20.55
C PHE A 421 -10.27 -6.80 -21.80
N THR A 422 -9.64 -6.84 -22.99
CA THR A 422 -10.34 -6.74 -24.27
C THR A 422 -11.21 -7.96 -24.58
N THR A 423 -10.78 -9.15 -24.15
CA THR A 423 -11.57 -10.37 -24.25
C THR A 423 -12.84 -10.27 -23.41
N ALA A 424 -12.76 -9.77 -22.17
CA ALA A 424 -13.95 -9.62 -21.33
C ALA A 424 -14.96 -8.61 -21.90
N ILE A 425 -14.47 -7.49 -22.44
CA ILE A 425 -15.30 -6.50 -23.16
C ILE A 425 -15.99 -7.14 -24.36
N THR A 426 -15.24 -7.88 -25.18
CA THR A 426 -15.76 -8.58 -26.36
C THR A 426 -16.76 -9.68 -25.99
N ALA A 427 -16.50 -10.42 -24.91
CA ALA A 427 -17.37 -11.47 -24.43
C ALA A 427 -18.73 -10.94 -23.96
N LEU A 428 -18.75 -9.81 -23.23
CA LEU A 428 -20.01 -9.16 -22.87
C LEU A 428 -20.73 -8.61 -24.11
N ALA A 429 -20.00 -7.97 -25.03
CA ALA A 429 -20.58 -7.46 -26.27
C ALA A 429 -21.20 -8.56 -27.16
N ALA A 430 -20.75 -9.81 -27.02
CA ALA A 430 -21.29 -10.96 -27.75
C ALA A 430 -22.53 -11.60 -27.08
N HIS A 431 -22.91 -11.17 -25.87
CA HIS A 431 -24.07 -11.70 -25.17
C HIS A 431 -25.38 -11.28 -25.88
N ALA A 432 -26.30 -12.23 -26.11
CA ALA A 432 -27.49 -12.03 -26.94
C ALA A 432 -28.41 -10.89 -26.47
N ASP A 433 -28.49 -10.69 -25.15
CA ASP A 433 -29.33 -9.65 -24.54
C ASP A 433 -28.62 -8.29 -24.36
N VAL A 434 -27.39 -8.14 -24.86
CA VAL A 434 -26.55 -6.96 -24.66
C VAL A 434 -26.34 -6.20 -25.97
N ASP A 435 -26.43 -4.88 -25.89
CA ASP A 435 -26.13 -3.97 -26.99
C ASP A 435 -24.61 -3.78 -27.14
N ALA A 436 -24.02 -4.45 -28.12
CA ALA A 436 -22.59 -4.41 -28.39
C ALA A 436 -22.03 -2.99 -28.67
N ALA A 437 -22.87 -2.04 -29.09
CA ALA A 437 -22.43 -0.67 -29.39
C ALA A 437 -22.40 0.23 -28.14
N ARG A 438 -22.90 -0.25 -26.99
CA ARG A 438 -23.08 0.53 -25.77
C ARG A 438 -22.45 -0.15 -24.56
N ILE A 439 -21.19 -0.56 -24.71
CA ILE A 439 -20.40 -1.18 -23.64
C ILE A 439 -19.45 -0.16 -23.03
N VAL A 440 -19.49 0.01 -21.71
CA VAL A 440 -18.51 0.77 -20.95
C VAL A 440 -17.60 -0.18 -20.18
N ALA A 441 -16.33 0.15 -20.04
CA ALA A 441 -15.41 -0.58 -19.20
C ALA A 441 -15.03 0.27 -17.97
N THR A 442 -15.04 -0.34 -16.78
CA THR A 442 -14.65 0.30 -15.53
C THR A 442 -13.55 -0.49 -14.84
N GLY A 443 -12.57 0.20 -14.28
CA GLY A 443 -11.47 -0.42 -13.55
C GLY A 443 -11.08 0.40 -12.33
N ILE A 444 -10.58 -0.27 -11.30
CA ILE A 444 -10.03 0.37 -10.11
C ILE A 444 -8.56 -0.01 -9.90
N SER A 445 -7.73 0.94 -9.47
CA SER A 445 -6.33 0.69 -9.08
C SER A 445 -5.54 -0.03 -10.19
N ARG A 446 -4.95 -1.21 -9.91
CA ARG A 446 -4.27 -2.04 -10.93
C ARG A 446 -5.17 -2.47 -12.08
N GLY A 447 -6.46 -2.67 -11.84
CA GLY A 447 -7.44 -2.90 -12.91
C GLY A 447 -7.65 -1.68 -13.79
N ALA A 448 -7.63 -0.46 -13.22
CA ALA A 448 -7.69 0.79 -13.98
C ALA A 448 -6.42 0.98 -14.83
N GLU A 449 -5.25 0.69 -14.27
CA GLU A 449 -3.97 0.71 -14.97
C GLU A 449 -3.96 -0.26 -16.17
N GLY A 450 -4.34 -1.51 -15.95
CA GLY A 450 -4.39 -2.53 -16.99
C GLY A 450 -5.45 -2.23 -18.06
N LEU A 451 -6.65 -1.81 -17.66
CA LEU A 451 -7.72 -1.43 -18.59
C LEU A 451 -7.28 -0.27 -19.49
N LEU A 452 -6.71 0.79 -18.92
CA LEU A 452 -6.21 1.93 -19.68
C LEU A 452 -5.11 1.49 -20.67
N ALA A 453 -4.15 0.69 -20.20
CA ALA A 453 -3.07 0.19 -21.04
C ALA A 453 -3.58 -0.70 -22.18
N ALA A 454 -4.63 -1.49 -21.95
CA ALA A 454 -5.29 -2.32 -22.95
C ALA A 454 -6.05 -1.47 -23.99
N CYS A 455 -6.79 -0.44 -23.55
CA CYS A 455 -7.48 0.51 -24.43
C CYS A 455 -6.53 1.38 -25.26
N ALA A 456 -5.28 1.55 -24.82
CA ALA A 456 -4.24 2.26 -25.57
C ALA A 456 -3.60 1.41 -26.69
N GLN A 457 -3.92 0.12 -26.80
CA GLN A 457 -3.40 -0.76 -27.85
C GLN A 457 -4.10 -0.53 -29.20
N PRO A 458 -3.38 -0.59 -30.34
CA PRO A 458 -3.93 -0.24 -31.66
C PRO A 458 -5.01 -1.17 -32.19
N ALA A 459 -5.02 -2.44 -31.75
CA ALA A 459 -5.92 -3.47 -32.26
C ALA A 459 -7.14 -3.72 -31.35
N THR A 460 -7.36 -2.85 -30.35
CA THR A 460 -8.44 -3.00 -29.37
C THR A 460 -9.72 -2.32 -29.87
N PRO A 461 -10.85 -3.04 -29.99
CA PRO A 461 -12.16 -2.40 -30.14
C PRO A 461 -12.42 -1.46 -28.97
N ALA A 462 -12.65 -0.17 -29.27
CA ALA A 462 -12.87 0.82 -28.23
C ALA A 462 -14.26 0.62 -27.59
N PRO A 463 -14.35 0.55 -26.24
CA PRO A 463 -15.65 0.63 -25.58
C PRO A 463 -16.29 2.01 -25.83
N ALA A 464 -17.59 2.12 -25.60
CA ALA A 464 -18.34 3.38 -25.69
C ALA A 464 -17.86 4.43 -24.68
N GLY A 465 -17.24 4.00 -23.57
CA GLY A 465 -16.64 4.85 -22.55
C GLY A 465 -15.73 4.05 -21.62
N VAL A 466 -14.88 4.74 -20.88
CA VAL A 466 -14.00 4.14 -19.87
C VAL A 466 -14.11 4.92 -18.55
N VAL A 467 -14.32 4.22 -17.44
CA VAL A 467 -14.34 4.79 -16.09
C VAL A 467 -13.14 4.25 -15.32
N LEU A 468 -12.29 5.13 -14.81
CA LEU A 468 -11.07 4.75 -14.09
C LEU A 468 -11.10 5.34 -12.67
N LEU A 469 -11.17 4.46 -11.68
CA LEU A 469 -11.13 4.79 -10.27
C LEU A 469 -9.70 4.62 -9.73
N SER A 470 -9.15 5.67 -9.15
CA SER A 470 -7.76 5.77 -8.70
C SER A 470 -6.77 5.27 -9.76
N PRO A 471 -6.75 5.84 -10.97
CA PRO A 471 -5.91 5.36 -12.08
C PRO A 471 -4.42 5.56 -11.84
N SER A 472 -3.61 4.85 -12.64
CA SER A 472 -2.17 5.09 -12.77
C SER A 472 -1.83 5.67 -14.14
N SER A 473 -0.92 6.66 -14.17
CA SER A 473 -0.39 7.22 -15.42
C SER A 473 0.75 6.38 -16.01
N VAL A 474 1.23 5.38 -15.27
CA VAL A 474 2.33 4.50 -15.67
C VAL A 474 1.97 3.04 -15.42
N ALA A 475 2.53 2.14 -16.21
CA ALA A 475 2.58 0.72 -15.91
C ALA A 475 3.65 0.49 -14.85
N TRP A 476 3.34 -0.11 -13.71
CA TRP A 476 4.34 -0.36 -12.66
C TRP A 476 4.97 -1.74 -12.75
N GLN A 477 6.06 -1.90 -12.00
CA GLN A 477 6.64 -3.20 -11.64
C GLN A 477 5.57 -4.13 -11.05
N ALA A 478 5.76 -5.42 -11.29
CA ALA A 478 4.96 -6.50 -10.77
C ALA A 478 5.02 -6.57 -9.25
N VAL A 479 3.91 -7.04 -8.68
CA VAL A 479 3.70 -7.24 -7.25
C VAL A 479 3.03 -8.59 -6.99
N GLY A 480 3.42 -9.25 -5.91
CA GLY A 480 2.80 -10.47 -5.35
C GLY A 480 2.58 -10.32 -3.84
N GLY A 481 2.31 -11.43 -3.16
CA GLY A 481 2.05 -11.53 -1.72
C GLY A 481 3.22 -11.03 -0.87
N ASP A 482 4.46 -11.31 -1.28
CA ASP A 482 5.68 -10.83 -0.60
C ASP A 482 6.09 -9.40 -1.01
N GLY A 483 5.24 -8.68 -1.75
CA GLY A 483 5.49 -7.34 -2.22
C GLY A 483 6.02 -7.29 -3.65
N GLU A 484 7.12 -6.58 -3.88
CA GLU A 484 7.62 -6.35 -5.24
C GLU A 484 8.21 -7.63 -5.87
N VAL A 485 8.03 -7.83 -7.18
CA VAL A 485 8.72 -8.87 -7.95
C VAL A 485 9.87 -8.21 -8.74
N PRO A 486 11.13 -8.30 -8.29
CA PRO A 486 12.22 -7.50 -8.83
C PRO A 486 12.49 -7.79 -10.31
N GLY A 487 12.56 -6.75 -11.13
CA GLY A 487 12.89 -6.86 -12.56
C GLY A 487 11.74 -7.35 -13.45
N THR A 488 10.53 -7.44 -12.90
CA THR A 488 9.37 -8.00 -13.59
C THR A 488 8.29 -6.94 -13.81
N GLY A 489 7.75 -6.86 -15.03
CA GLY A 489 6.63 -5.96 -15.36
C GLY A 489 5.28 -6.61 -15.11
N SER A 490 4.29 -5.79 -14.72
CA SER A 490 2.92 -6.27 -14.52
C SER A 490 2.25 -6.79 -15.79
N TRP A 491 2.50 -6.16 -16.94
CA TRP A 491 1.71 -6.37 -18.15
C TRP A 491 2.50 -6.94 -19.33
N THR A 492 1.81 -7.69 -20.18
CA THR A 492 2.30 -8.11 -21.50
C THR A 492 1.33 -7.75 -22.62
N THR A 493 1.85 -7.66 -23.84
CA THR A 493 1.07 -7.54 -25.08
C THR A 493 1.67 -8.45 -26.14
N GLY A 494 0.90 -9.38 -26.67
CA GLY A 494 1.37 -10.44 -27.56
C GLY A 494 2.52 -11.23 -26.94
N GLY A 495 2.45 -11.50 -25.63
CA GLY A 495 3.49 -12.19 -24.85
C GLY A 495 4.77 -11.39 -24.59
N ARG A 496 4.87 -10.14 -25.06
CA ARG A 496 6.03 -9.27 -24.81
C ARG A 496 5.78 -8.34 -23.63
N PRO A 497 6.74 -8.13 -22.73
CA PRO A 497 6.58 -7.19 -21.62
C PRO A 497 6.24 -5.77 -22.11
N VAL A 498 5.23 -5.17 -21.49
CA VAL A 498 4.98 -3.73 -21.61
C VAL A 498 6.05 -3.00 -20.81
N PRO A 499 6.61 -1.88 -21.30
CA PRO A 499 7.54 -1.07 -20.51
C PRO A 499 6.91 -0.68 -19.17
N TRP A 500 7.68 -0.72 -18.09
CA TRP A 500 7.17 -0.53 -16.73
C TRP A 500 8.10 0.34 -15.88
N ARG A 501 7.54 0.95 -14.84
CA ARG A 501 8.22 1.81 -13.88
C ARG A 501 8.64 0.98 -12.65
N PRO A 502 9.91 1.01 -12.24
CA PRO A 502 10.32 0.38 -10.99
C PRO A 502 9.57 0.96 -9.80
N LEU A 503 9.22 0.08 -8.87
CA LEU A 503 8.64 0.46 -7.59
C LEU A 503 9.76 0.41 -6.55
N PRO A 504 10.32 1.53 -6.09
CA PRO A 504 11.42 1.51 -5.13
C PRO A 504 10.91 1.12 -3.73
N ALA A 505 10.58 -0.15 -3.51
CA ALA A 505 9.99 -0.67 -2.28
C ALA A 505 10.90 -0.44 -1.05
N GLY A 506 12.20 -0.26 -1.26
CA GLY A 506 13.16 0.16 -0.25
C GLY A 506 12.77 1.48 0.46
N ALA A 507 11.99 2.35 -0.19
CA ALA A 507 11.45 3.56 0.43
C ALA A 507 10.51 3.27 1.61
N LEU A 508 9.95 2.05 1.70
CA LEU A 508 9.08 1.62 2.79
C LEU A 508 9.84 1.10 4.00
N MET A 509 11.12 0.73 3.88
CA MET A 509 11.85 0.07 4.98
C MET A 509 11.85 0.86 6.29
N PRO A 510 12.03 2.20 6.30
CA PRO A 510 11.95 2.96 7.54
C PRO A 510 10.59 2.84 8.24
N GLN A 511 9.51 2.68 7.47
CA GLN A 511 8.17 2.44 8.00
C GLN A 511 8.00 1.01 8.49
N ILE A 512 8.44 0.00 7.73
CA ILE A 512 8.36 -1.41 8.15
C ILE A 512 9.11 -1.64 9.46
N VAL A 513 10.35 -1.14 9.56
CA VAL A 513 11.13 -1.21 10.81
C VAL A 513 10.37 -0.54 11.95
N ARG A 514 9.83 0.66 11.74
CA ARG A 514 9.05 1.37 12.77
C ARG A 514 7.81 0.59 13.21
N ASN A 515 7.09 -0.01 12.28
CA ASN A 515 5.90 -0.83 12.56
C ASN A 515 6.29 -2.07 13.38
N ALA A 516 7.37 -2.77 12.98
CA ALA A 516 7.92 -3.90 13.72
C ALA A 516 8.28 -3.54 15.18
N TRP A 517 8.87 -2.37 15.42
CA TRP A 517 9.16 -1.88 16.79
C TRP A 517 7.91 -1.55 17.60
N ARG A 518 6.82 -1.14 16.97
CA ARG A 518 5.57 -0.74 17.62
C ARG A 518 4.58 -1.89 17.80
N LEU A 519 4.80 -3.01 17.14
CA LEU A 519 3.87 -4.14 17.07
C LEU A 519 3.28 -4.52 18.44
N GLY A 520 4.12 -4.78 19.45
CA GLY A 520 3.62 -5.17 20.78
C GLY A 520 2.86 -4.07 21.54
N ALA A 521 3.04 -2.79 21.18
CA ALA A 521 2.21 -1.70 21.69
C ALA A 521 0.88 -1.60 20.92
N ASP A 522 0.92 -1.75 19.60
CA ASP A 522 -0.25 -1.77 18.73
C ASP A 522 -1.17 -2.96 19.04
N GLU A 523 -0.61 -4.13 19.35
CA GLU A 523 -1.35 -5.33 19.79
C GLU A 523 -2.11 -5.06 21.08
N ARG A 524 -1.42 -4.58 22.12
CA ARG A 524 -2.04 -4.26 23.42
C ARG A 524 -3.11 -3.17 23.32
N ALA A 525 -3.01 -2.31 22.31
CA ALA A 525 -3.96 -1.23 22.07
C ALA A 525 -5.03 -1.59 21.01
N HIS A 526 -5.01 -2.80 20.44
CA HIS A 526 -5.89 -3.23 19.35
C HIS A 526 -5.88 -2.27 18.14
N ARG A 527 -4.70 -1.73 17.81
CA ARG A 527 -4.48 -0.81 16.69
C ARG A 527 -3.88 -1.53 15.49
N PRO A 528 -4.26 -1.18 14.26
CA PRO A 528 -3.63 -1.73 13.06
C PRO A 528 -2.23 -1.14 12.86
N SER A 529 -1.28 -1.97 12.43
CA SER A 529 0.08 -1.54 12.06
C SER A 529 0.16 -1.35 10.56
N LEU A 530 -0.36 -0.21 10.08
CA LEU A 530 -0.61 0.00 8.65
C LEU A 530 0.65 0.37 7.86
N LEU A 531 0.75 -0.23 6.67
CA LEU A 531 1.72 0.13 5.63
C LEU A 531 1.08 1.12 4.65
N ARG A 532 1.72 2.28 4.44
CA ARG A 532 1.33 3.27 3.43
C ARG A 532 2.26 3.12 2.23
N LEU A 533 1.74 2.69 1.09
CA LEU A 533 2.56 2.40 -0.10
C LEU A 533 2.91 3.67 -0.89
N ARG A 534 2.17 4.78 -0.68
CA ARG A 534 2.34 6.03 -1.44
C ARG A 534 3.79 6.51 -1.53
N PRO A 535 4.63 6.48 -0.47
CA PRO A 535 6.02 6.93 -0.58
C PRO A 535 6.84 6.18 -1.63
N ALA A 536 6.66 4.86 -1.77
CA ALA A 536 7.36 4.08 -2.77
C ALA A 536 6.87 4.40 -4.18
N TYR A 537 5.55 4.45 -4.40
CA TYR A 537 4.98 4.82 -5.69
C TYR A 537 5.33 6.26 -6.09
N ALA A 538 5.32 7.20 -5.15
CA ALA A 538 5.71 8.59 -5.42
C ALA A 538 7.20 8.71 -5.79
N ALA A 539 8.08 7.97 -5.10
CA ALA A 539 9.50 7.91 -5.45
C ALA A 539 9.71 7.27 -6.84
N GLY A 540 8.95 6.23 -7.18
CA GLY A 540 8.98 5.61 -8.49
C GLY A 540 8.43 6.52 -9.60
N LEU A 541 7.38 7.30 -9.32
CA LEU A 541 6.80 8.25 -10.29
C LEU A 541 7.75 9.40 -10.58
N ALA A 542 8.41 9.93 -9.54
CA ALA A 542 9.38 11.02 -9.66
C ALA A 542 10.68 10.59 -10.37
N ALA A 543 10.98 9.30 -10.41
CA ALA A 543 12.12 8.77 -11.16
C ALA A 543 11.77 8.70 -12.66
N ASP A 544 12.47 9.45 -13.50
CA ASP A 544 12.37 9.31 -14.96
C ASP A 544 12.65 7.86 -15.40
N GLY A 545 11.94 7.40 -16.42
CA GLY A 545 11.99 5.99 -16.82
C GLY A 545 10.88 5.57 -17.78
N PRO A 546 10.92 4.30 -18.21
CA PRO A 546 9.91 3.73 -19.10
C PRO A 546 8.57 3.51 -18.40
N GLY A 547 7.56 3.16 -19.19
CA GLY A 547 6.26 2.70 -18.68
C GLY A 547 5.19 3.77 -18.54
N ALA A 548 5.39 4.98 -19.08
CA ALA A 548 4.25 5.89 -19.27
C ALA A 548 3.17 5.23 -20.15
N ILE A 549 1.92 5.24 -19.68
CA ILE A 549 0.80 4.74 -20.46
C ILE A 549 0.38 5.82 -21.45
N ASP A 550 0.25 5.44 -22.73
CA ASP A 550 -0.11 6.34 -23.82
C ASP A 550 -1.62 6.57 -23.90
N ALA A 551 -2.12 7.40 -22.97
CA ALA A 551 -3.53 7.80 -22.91
C ALA A 551 -4.02 8.50 -24.18
N GLY A 552 -3.11 9.07 -24.99
CA GLY A 552 -3.41 9.70 -26.28
C GLY A 552 -4.06 8.75 -27.29
N ARG A 553 -3.85 7.44 -27.13
CA ARG A 553 -4.39 6.41 -28.01
C ARG A 553 -5.77 5.91 -27.61
N VAL A 554 -6.28 6.31 -26.46
CA VAL A 554 -7.59 5.90 -25.97
C VAL A 554 -8.69 6.68 -26.70
N ALA A 555 -9.38 5.98 -27.61
CA ALA A 555 -10.40 6.57 -28.48
C ALA A 555 -11.72 6.91 -27.74
N ALA A 556 -12.04 6.17 -26.69
CA ALA A 556 -13.27 6.32 -25.90
C ALA A 556 -13.20 7.56 -24.97
N PRO A 557 -14.33 8.22 -24.67
CA PRO A 557 -14.42 9.17 -23.56
C PRO A 557 -13.97 8.54 -22.24
N VAL A 558 -13.32 9.31 -21.37
CA VAL A 558 -12.79 8.80 -20.10
C VAL A 558 -13.31 9.62 -18.92
N LEU A 559 -13.81 8.94 -17.89
CA LEU A 559 -14.04 9.50 -16.55
C LEU A 559 -12.92 9.06 -15.62
N LEU A 560 -12.12 10.00 -15.15
CA LEU A 560 -11.02 9.81 -14.21
C LEU A 560 -11.46 10.28 -12.82
N ILE A 561 -11.46 9.39 -11.83
CA ILE A 561 -11.78 9.72 -10.44
C ILE A 561 -10.62 9.31 -9.55
N ALA A 562 -10.11 10.22 -8.70
CA ALA A 562 -9.07 9.90 -7.73
C ALA A 562 -9.20 10.73 -6.45
N GLY A 563 -8.73 10.18 -5.33
CA GLY A 563 -8.52 10.92 -4.09
C GLY A 563 -7.14 11.61 -4.03
N ASP A 564 -7.03 12.74 -3.32
CA ASP A 564 -5.74 13.39 -3.08
C ASP A 564 -5.02 12.89 -1.80
N ASP A 565 -5.74 12.29 -0.85
CA ASP A 565 -5.22 11.57 0.34
C ASP A 565 -5.03 10.06 0.09
N ASP A 566 -4.88 9.65 -1.18
CA ASP A 566 -4.56 8.28 -1.56
C ASP A 566 -3.26 7.80 -0.88
N ALA A 567 -3.36 6.82 0.01
CA ALA A 567 -2.23 6.28 0.77
C ALA A 567 -1.52 5.11 0.08
N VAL A 568 -2.04 4.64 -1.07
CA VAL A 568 -1.44 3.57 -1.88
C VAL A 568 -0.49 4.16 -2.91
N TRP A 569 -0.93 5.14 -3.70
CA TRP A 569 -0.12 5.77 -4.73
C TRP A 569 -0.52 7.23 -4.98
N PRO A 570 0.25 8.04 -5.72
CA PRO A 570 -0.14 9.43 -5.99
C PRO A 570 -1.29 9.51 -7.03
N GLY A 571 -2.48 9.02 -6.67
CA GLY A 571 -3.65 8.89 -7.55
C GLY A 571 -4.07 10.21 -8.18
N GLY A 572 -4.24 11.26 -7.38
CA GLY A 572 -4.57 12.60 -7.90
C GLY A 572 -3.56 13.14 -8.93
N PRO A 573 -2.25 13.19 -8.62
CA PRO A 573 -1.22 13.54 -9.61
C PRO A 573 -1.26 12.68 -10.88
N MET A 574 -1.38 11.37 -10.77
CA MET A 574 -1.42 10.47 -11.93
C MET A 574 -2.68 10.69 -12.80
N ALA A 575 -3.84 10.90 -12.19
CA ALA A 575 -5.07 11.22 -12.91
C ALA A 575 -4.95 12.55 -13.68
N ARG A 576 -4.30 13.56 -13.10
CA ARG A 576 -4.00 14.82 -13.81
C ARG A 576 -3.04 14.61 -14.98
N GLU A 577 -1.95 13.85 -14.78
CA GLU A 577 -1.03 13.54 -15.88
C GLU A 577 -1.72 12.84 -17.05
N LEU A 578 -2.70 11.97 -16.79
CA LEU A 578 -3.49 11.33 -17.83
C LEU A 578 -4.35 12.33 -18.61
N ALA A 579 -5.05 13.23 -17.91
CA ALA A 579 -5.84 14.30 -18.53
C ALA A 579 -4.96 15.29 -19.32
N ASP A 580 -3.76 15.62 -18.82
CA ASP A 580 -2.82 16.51 -19.50
C ASP A 580 -2.27 15.89 -20.79
N ARG A 581 -2.03 14.57 -20.81
CA ARG A 581 -1.59 13.84 -22.02
C ARG A 581 -2.68 13.78 -23.07
N ARG A 582 -3.94 13.75 -22.66
CA ARG A 582 -5.09 13.66 -23.56
C ARG A 582 -6.35 14.16 -22.87
N TRP A 583 -6.96 15.17 -23.47
CA TRP A 583 -8.25 15.71 -23.06
C TRP A 583 -9.21 15.79 -24.24
N ARG A 584 -10.45 15.31 -24.06
CA ARG A 584 -11.55 15.51 -25.01
C ARG A 584 -12.75 16.17 -24.34
N PRO A 585 -13.64 16.81 -25.12
CA PRO A 585 -14.83 17.47 -24.55
C PRO A 585 -15.72 16.56 -23.71
N ASP A 586 -15.72 15.25 -24.01
CA ASP A 586 -16.55 14.26 -23.33
C ASP A 586 -15.87 13.60 -22.12
N ASP A 587 -14.60 13.94 -21.86
CA ASP A 587 -13.85 13.48 -20.71
C ASP A 587 -14.24 14.24 -19.44
N GLU A 588 -13.97 13.60 -18.32
CA GLU A 588 -14.16 14.20 -17.01
C GLU A 588 -13.02 13.79 -16.07
N LEU A 589 -12.50 14.75 -15.31
CA LEU A 589 -11.51 14.53 -14.27
C LEU A 589 -12.06 15.04 -12.95
N VAL A 590 -12.06 14.17 -11.94
CA VAL A 590 -12.55 14.47 -10.60
C VAL A 590 -11.47 14.09 -9.60
N ILE A 591 -10.97 15.08 -8.87
CA ILE A 591 -10.09 14.86 -7.72
C ILE A 591 -10.86 15.20 -6.46
N HIS A 592 -11.15 14.19 -5.64
CA HIS A 592 -11.87 14.35 -4.38
C HIS A 592 -10.91 14.74 -3.24
N PRO A 593 -11.06 15.93 -2.64
CA PRO A 593 -10.24 16.35 -1.51
C PRO A 593 -10.49 15.47 -0.28
N GLY A 594 -9.43 15.03 0.38
CA GLY A 594 -9.48 14.20 1.57
C GLY A 594 -9.96 12.76 1.32
N ALA A 595 -10.16 12.34 0.07
CA ALA A 595 -10.49 10.96 -0.26
C ALA A 595 -9.23 10.13 -0.49
N GLY A 596 -9.32 8.83 -0.19
CA GLY A 596 -8.26 7.86 -0.33
C GLY A 596 -8.29 7.10 -1.65
N HIS A 597 -7.60 5.96 -1.66
CA HIS A 597 -7.41 5.09 -2.81
C HIS A 597 -8.70 4.37 -3.24
N LEU A 598 -9.52 3.93 -2.29
CA LEU A 598 -10.67 3.08 -2.56
C LEU A 598 -11.95 3.90 -2.58
N THR A 599 -12.35 4.34 -3.77
CA THR A 599 -13.66 4.97 -3.99
C THR A 599 -14.71 3.88 -4.23
N ARG A 600 -15.55 3.62 -3.23
CA ARG A 600 -16.62 2.62 -3.31
C ARG A 600 -17.91 3.31 -3.76
N LEU A 601 -18.59 2.74 -4.75
CA LEU A 601 -19.87 3.29 -5.18
C LEU A 601 -20.95 2.95 -4.13
N GLY A 602 -21.69 3.98 -3.70
CA GLY A 602 -22.72 3.92 -2.69
C GLY A 602 -22.25 4.37 -1.30
N THR A 603 -23.18 4.33 -0.35
CA THR A 603 -22.95 4.80 1.02
C THR A 603 -22.58 3.61 1.91
N LEU A 604 -21.38 3.59 2.48
CA LEU A 604 -20.91 2.54 3.40
C LEU A 604 -20.08 3.17 4.53
N PRO A 605 -19.96 2.52 5.70
CA PRO A 605 -19.07 2.95 6.79
C PRO A 605 -17.65 3.23 6.33
N THR A 606 -17.07 4.37 6.74
CA THR A 606 -15.74 4.86 6.28
C THR A 606 -14.66 4.90 7.37
N ASP A 607 -14.89 4.31 8.56
CA ASP A 607 -13.96 4.39 9.71
C ASP A 607 -12.65 3.60 9.55
N ALA A 608 -12.65 2.53 8.73
CA ALA A 608 -11.48 1.68 8.50
C ALA A 608 -11.07 1.61 7.01
N PRO A 609 -10.47 2.68 6.45
CA PRO A 609 -9.98 2.69 5.06
C PRO A 609 -8.64 1.97 4.93
N TRP A 610 -8.61 0.67 5.25
CA TRP A 610 -7.47 -0.22 5.06
C TRP A 610 -7.94 -1.65 4.88
N THR A 611 -7.10 -2.47 4.26
CA THR A 611 -7.33 -3.90 4.06
C THR A 611 -5.99 -4.63 4.03
N GLY A 612 -5.90 -5.83 4.62
CA GLY A 612 -4.65 -6.61 4.63
C GLY A 612 -3.45 -5.85 5.21
N GLY A 613 -3.67 -4.94 6.18
CA GLY A 613 -2.62 -4.09 6.74
C GLY A 613 -2.13 -2.94 5.85
N ILE A 614 -2.72 -2.76 4.66
CA ILE A 614 -2.40 -1.65 3.74
C ILE A 614 -3.38 -0.51 3.98
N ALA A 615 -2.84 0.67 4.29
CA ALA A 615 -3.63 1.90 4.36
C ALA A 615 -4.08 2.36 2.97
N LEU A 616 -5.38 2.61 2.81
CA LEU A 616 -5.97 3.15 1.58
C LEU A 616 -6.05 4.69 1.63
N GLY A 617 -6.00 5.27 2.83
CA GLY A 617 -6.11 6.72 3.03
C GLY A 617 -7.56 7.21 2.97
N GLY A 618 -7.77 8.50 3.15
CA GLY A 618 -9.09 9.12 3.16
C GLY A 618 -9.60 9.45 4.56
N GLU A 619 -10.03 10.68 4.74
CA GLU A 619 -10.76 11.14 5.92
C GLU A 619 -12.21 10.66 5.85
N ARG A 620 -12.80 10.24 6.98
CA ARG A 620 -14.09 9.53 7.00
C ARG A 620 -15.22 10.26 6.27
N ALA A 621 -15.43 11.54 6.58
CA ALA A 621 -16.48 12.36 5.97
C ALA A 621 -16.16 12.69 4.50
N ALA A 622 -14.90 13.00 4.19
CA ALA A 622 -14.46 13.30 2.83
C ALA A 622 -14.58 12.07 1.91
N GLN A 623 -14.21 10.88 2.40
CA GLN A 623 -14.38 9.62 1.70
C GLN A 623 -15.85 9.29 1.46
N ALA A 624 -16.73 9.57 2.43
CA ALA A 624 -18.17 9.37 2.27
C ALA A 624 -18.75 10.28 1.18
N ALA A 625 -18.37 11.57 1.20
CA ALA A 625 -18.76 12.52 0.16
C ALA A 625 -18.23 12.12 -1.23
N ALA A 626 -16.97 11.65 -1.30
CA ALA A 626 -16.35 11.17 -2.53
C ALA A 626 -17.06 9.95 -3.11
N ASN A 627 -17.40 8.96 -2.27
CA ASN A 627 -18.15 7.79 -2.68
C ASN A 627 -19.52 8.16 -3.28
N ARG A 628 -20.26 9.06 -2.64
CA ARG A 628 -21.57 9.53 -3.11
C ARG A 628 -21.47 10.29 -4.43
N ASP A 629 -20.54 11.23 -4.53
CA ASP A 629 -20.33 12.02 -5.75
C ASP A 629 -19.82 11.13 -6.90
N ALA A 630 -18.91 10.19 -6.62
CA ALA A 630 -18.44 9.23 -7.62
C ALA A 630 -19.59 8.37 -8.16
N THR A 631 -20.48 7.87 -7.30
CA THR A 631 -21.69 7.14 -7.74
C THR A 631 -22.54 7.97 -8.70
N ALA A 632 -22.86 9.21 -8.33
CA ALA A 632 -23.66 10.09 -9.18
C ALA A 632 -22.99 10.35 -10.54
N ARG A 633 -21.67 10.61 -10.54
CA ARG A 633 -20.90 10.89 -11.76
C ARG A 633 -20.75 9.68 -12.66
N VAL A 634 -20.48 8.50 -12.09
CA VAL A 634 -20.38 7.27 -12.87
C VAL A 634 -21.71 6.98 -13.56
N LEU A 635 -22.84 7.05 -12.84
CA LEU A 635 -24.16 6.83 -13.44
C LEU A 635 -24.50 7.88 -14.50
N ALA A 636 -24.19 9.16 -14.26
CA ALA A 636 -24.38 10.22 -15.26
C ALA A 636 -23.51 10.02 -16.50
N PHE A 637 -22.26 9.60 -16.33
CA PHE A 637 -21.35 9.27 -17.42
C PHE A 637 -21.88 8.11 -18.25
N LEU A 638 -22.30 7.01 -17.59
CA LEU A 638 -22.91 5.86 -18.25
C LEU A 638 -24.16 6.25 -19.04
N ALA A 639 -25.05 7.07 -18.46
CA ALA A 639 -26.25 7.54 -19.14
C ALA A 639 -25.91 8.34 -20.40
N ARG A 640 -24.90 9.22 -20.32
CA ARG A 640 -24.43 10.05 -21.43
C ARG A 640 -23.81 9.22 -22.57
N VAL A 641 -22.86 8.33 -22.26
CA VAL A 641 -22.13 7.57 -23.29
C VAL A 641 -22.94 6.42 -23.88
N CYS A 642 -23.91 5.88 -23.13
CA CYS A 642 -24.82 4.82 -23.57
C CYS A 642 -26.19 5.35 -24.06
N ALA A 643 -26.36 6.67 -24.18
CA ALA A 643 -27.57 7.23 -24.78
C ALA A 643 -27.76 6.72 -26.23
N PRO A 644 -29.00 6.53 -26.72
CA PRO A 644 -29.24 6.23 -28.13
C PRO A 644 -28.63 7.31 -29.05
N ALA A 645 -28.17 6.93 -30.24
CA ALA A 645 -27.52 7.86 -31.17
C ALA A 645 -28.37 9.10 -31.49
N SER A 646 -29.70 8.94 -31.58
CA SER A 646 -30.67 10.03 -31.81
C SER A 646 -30.70 11.09 -30.70
N ALA A 647 -30.33 10.73 -29.47
CA ALA A 647 -30.25 11.65 -28.34
C ALA A 647 -28.89 12.36 -28.25
N ARG A 648 -27.81 11.71 -28.72
CA ARG A 648 -26.45 12.27 -28.69
C ARG A 648 -26.24 13.40 -29.71
N ASP A 649 -26.94 13.35 -30.85
CA ASP A 649 -26.85 14.39 -31.88
C ASP A 649 -27.67 15.65 -31.56
N ALA A 650 -28.64 15.58 -30.65
CA ALA A 650 -29.46 16.73 -30.23
C ALA A 650 -28.72 17.69 -29.27
N ASP A 651 -27.72 17.18 -28.53
CA ASP A 651 -26.94 17.93 -27.55
C ASP A 651 -25.62 18.51 -28.13
N ARG A 652 -25.36 18.28 -29.43
CA ARG A 652 -24.29 18.99 -30.14
C ARG A 652 -24.84 20.34 -30.59
N PRO A 653 -24.35 21.49 -30.07
CA PRO A 653 -24.71 22.78 -30.63
C PRO A 653 -24.33 22.78 -32.11
N GLY A 654 -25.33 22.87 -32.98
CA GLY A 654 -25.16 22.81 -34.42
C GLY A 654 -24.21 23.92 -34.89
N LEU A 655 -23.04 23.51 -35.37
CA LEU A 655 -22.30 24.29 -36.37
C LEU A 655 -23.13 24.25 -37.66
N HIS A 656 -24.14 25.10 -37.73
CA HIS A 656 -24.79 25.44 -38.99
C HIS A 656 -24.11 26.68 -39.58
N GLN A 657 -23.43 26.42 -40.70
CA GLN A 657 -22.81 27.28 -41.71
C GLN A 657 -21.42 27.85 -41.42
#